data_AF-L8GD21-F1
#
_entry.id   AF-L8GD21-F1
#
_cell.length_a   1.000
_cell.length_b   1.000
_cell.length_c   1.000
_cell.angle_alpha   90.00
_cell.angle_beta   90.00
_cell.angle_gamma   90.00
#
_symmetry.space_group_name_H-M   'P 1'
#
loop_
_entity.id
_entity.type
_entity.pdbx_description
1 polymer ?
#
loop_
_entity_poly.entity_id
_entity_poly.type
_entity_poly.pdbx_seq_one_letter_code
_entity_poly.pdbx_strand_id
1 'polypeptide(L)'
;MEHAWAGLLAALQAADQEGSGLWVGSRPSVLASPAVVGAYAWGSRVYGTARPTSDWDVVCITTSTTTSSTPSPSSPTPPSDAAAGGVEGPYALYDDGHYNASFYSLPQWITAVWEHRHDALECAFLPPQHRWREDKEAMKRAAVVVDPDVLYRRVSWEARRRINIAKDKQAKSGEDPRKDIVHSLRYLLFALQILHTNTIGDYGAANAHFERIMASSADDVDWPYWIGLHDGLQESLTGLVSSLVHPIHSRCELFRTAQWNLRRRVGKRSQGATAAAATRSSTASSFSSPAVPLVMVDCTYEPREEHGILSWQMEGMPELVHLIPDHLADPDHHRPAQEEGPERQHHRPPKCATAAQECHGGLILDASRNWEVVCWPPAQVPHLHEPSSASLDWDSVRVFEYVDGVTLSLFYYAGQWRVSSPGDADASREAFPGLEEPLQDAFWHLWRALGYSLPPADDGDTTTTTRRSVYTFVMTLRRLRFITRPVVDDLLLTGVRDMATMRELEPAAIAAERGWHSAREFTDLTPAQAREEVKTTNPLLRAGYLFVDARLGRAKAMNPLHVWLQWTAPLVPSSPAPLVLSPVLPDERRLGESIRYLGLRRTRLFLAHWPQFAPEVEALVEEHEVLCRAIDEAYDRVRAVADLRAFSREVRGWWCGWVLLILRKQPFRSARDYLALCPARDYWSLRGQHARAVAPLS
;
A
#
# COMPACT_ATOMS: atom_id res chain seq x y z
N MET A 1 -29.70 15.93 -12.52
CA MET A 1 -28.74 16.08 -13.65
C MET A 1 -29.37 16.90 -14.76
N GLU A 2 -30.54 16.50 -15.30
CA GLU A 2 -31.26 17.22 -16.37
C GLU A 2 -31.55 18.72 -16.11
N HIS A 3 -31.84 19.13 -14.87
CA HIS A 3 -32.02 20.55 -14.55
C HIS A 3 -30.71 21.34 -14.45
N ALA A 4 -29.64 20.71 -13.94
CA ALA A 4 -28.30 21.29 -13.99
C ALA A 4 -27.77 21.31 -15.45
N TRP A 5 -28.23 20.36 -16.26
CA TRP A 5 -27.87 20.21 -17.67
C TRP A 5 -28.49 21.30 -18.56
N ALA A 6 -29.81 21.47 -18.49
CA ALA A 6 -30.53 22.44 -19.32
C ALA A 6 -30.04 23.88 -19.09
N GLY A 7 -29.71 24.24 -17.84
CA GLY A 7 -29.15 25.55 -17.57
C GLY A 7 -27.66 25.68 -17.89
N LEU A 8 -26.88 24.58 -17.99
CA LEU A 8 -25.48 24.63 -18.46
C LEU A 8 -25.50 25.04 -19.93
N LEU A 9 -26.29 24.33 -20.74
CA LEU A 9 -26.48 24.61 -22.16
C LEU A 9 -26.92 26.04 -22.40
N ALA A 10 -28.00 26.49 -21.75
CA ALA A 10 -28.56 27.81 -22.00
C ALA A 10 -27.55 28.93 -21.69
N ALA A 11 -26.71 28.73 -20.69
CA ALA A 11 -25.77 29.74 -20.23
C ALA A 11 -24.43 29.71 -21.01
N LEU A 12 -24.02 28.53 -21.50
CA LEU A 12 -22.91 28.36 -22.42
C LEU A 12 -23.23 28.91 -23.82
N GLN A 13 -24.47 28.73 -24.30
CA GLN A 13 -24.97 29.28 -25.56
C GLN A 13 -25.13 30.81 -25.51
N ALA A 14 -25.51 31.37 -24.36
CA ALA A 14 -25.60 32.82 -24.17
C ALA A 14 -24.21 33.50 -24.19
N ALA A 15 -23.18 32.86 -23.64
CA ALA A 15 -21.82 33.39 -23.60
C ALA A 15 -21.14 33.47 -24.99
N ASP A 16 -21.52 32.59 -25.92
CA ASP A 16 -20.97 32.55 -27.29
C ASP A 16 -21.54 33.68 -28.18
N GLN A 17 -22.73 34.19 -27.88
CA GLN A 17 -23.39 35.25 -28.66
C GLN A 17 -22.81 36.65 -28.43
N GLU A 18 -22.06 36.89 -27.35
CA GLU A 18 -21.57 38.22 -26.99
C GLU A 18 -20.21 38.62 -27.59
N GLY A 19 -19.57 37.75 -28.39
CA GLY A 19 -18.54 38.13 -29.37
C GLY A 19 -17.37 39.00 -28.84
N SER A 20 -17.05 38.97 -27.54
CA SER A 20 -16.00 39.79 -26.96
C SER A 20 -14.89 38.93 -26.39
N GLY A 21 -13.67 39.16 -26.88
CA GLY A 21 -12.44 38.50 -26.47
C GLY A 21 -11.98 38.81 -25.03
N LEU A 22 -12.90 39.06 -24.10
CA LEU A 22 -12.63 39.15 -22.68
C LEU A 22 -13.86 38.65 -21.91
N TRP A 23 -13.71 37.50 -21.27
CA TRP A 23 -14.58 37.00 -20.20
C TRP A 23 -14.52 37.98 -19.01
N VAL A 24 -15.21 39.11 -19.10
CA VAL A 24 -15.44 40.04 -17.99
C VAL A 24 -16.92 40.42 -18.03
N GLY A 25 -17.76 39.59 -17.38
CA GLY A 25 -19.06 40.08 -16.93
C GLY A 25 -20.32 39.33 -17.38
N SER A 26 -20.39 38.02 -17.24
CA SER A 26 -21.57 37.34 -16.65
C SER A 26 -21.30 35.84 -16.55
N ARG A 27 -21.26 35.31 -15.33
CA ARG A 27 -21.03 33.88 -15.11
C ARG A 27 -22.30 33.11 -15.51
N PRO A 28 -22.21 32.01 -16.27
CA PRO A 28 -23.37 31.23 -16.64
C PRO A 28 -24.14 30.74 -15.40
N SER A 29 -25.47 30.91 -15.39
CA SER A 29 -26.33 30.68 -14.22
C SER A 29 -26.31 29.24 -13.69
N VAL A 30 -25.88 28.25 -14.47
CA VAL A 30 -25.69 26.88 -13.96
C VAL A 30 -24.37 26.63 -13.24
N LEU A 31 -23.36 27.48 -13.45
CA LEU A 31 -22.27 27.57 -12.47
C LEU A 31 -22.77 28.16 -11.13
N ALA A 32 -24.06 28.44 -10.95
CA ALA A 32 -24.67 28.69 -9.65
C ALA A 32 -25.35 27.46 -9.04
N SER A 33 -25.49 26.32 -9.76
CA SER A 33 -26.10 25.12 -9.19
C SER A 33 -25.31 24.65 -7.96
N PRO A 34 -25.87 24.55 -6.75
CA PRO A 34 -25.13 24.12 -5.58
C PRO A 34 -24.55 22.69 -5.70
N ALA A 35 -25.01 21.92 -6.69
CA ALA A 35 -24.51 20.59 -6.98
C ALA A 35 -23.15 20.58 -7.69
N VAL A 36 -22.76 21.62 -8.42
CA VAL A 36 -21.45 21.69 -9.10
C VAL A 36 -20.45 22.37 -8.17
N VAL A 37 -19.42 21.67 -7.72
CA VAL A 37 -18.40 22.24 -6.82
C VAL A 37 -17.14 22.69 -7.54
N GLY A 38 -16.98 22.31 -8.81
CA GLY A 38 -15.87 22.74 -9.65
C GLY A 38 -16.24 22.73 -11.13
N ALA A 39 -15.73 23.68 -11.89
CA ALA A 39 -15.81 23.71 -13.35
C ALA A 39 -14.54 24.35 -13.90
N TYR A 40 -13.82 23.61 -14.75
CA TYR A 40 -12.49 23.95 -15.21
C TYR A 40 -12.45 23.89 -16.74
N ALA A 41 -12.01 24.97 -17.38
CA ALA A 41 -11.67 24.91 -18.79
C ALA A 41 -10.44 24.02 -18.97
N TRP A 42 -10.44 23.19 -20.00
CA TRP A 42 -9.36 22.28 -20.34
C TRP A 42 -9.10 22.35 -21.85
N GLY A 43 -8.07 21.63 -22.33
CA GLY A 43 -7.84 21.45 -23.75
C GLY A 43 -7.23 22.65 -24.48
N SER A 44 -7.49 22.71 -25.79
CA SER A 44 -6.76 23.57 -26.74
C SER A 44 -6.78 25.06 -26.38
N ARG A 45 -7.87 25.54 -25.77
CA ARG A 45 -8.05 26.93 -25.35
C ARG A 45 -7.21 27.31 -24.13
N VAL A 46 -6.97 26.37 -23.22
CA VAL A 46 -6.04 26.55 -22.10
C VAL A 46 -4.59 26.54 -22.60
N TYR A 47 -4.27 25.64 -23.53
CA TYR A 47 -2.91 25.51 -24.05
C TYR A 47 -2.51 26.63 -25.02
N GLY A 48 -3.44 27.50 -25.43
CA GLY A 48 -3.18 28.52 -26.45
C GLY A 48 -3.03 27.95 -27.86
N THR A 49 -3.65 26.80 -28.16
CA THR A 49 -3.62 26.12 -29.47
C THR A 49 -4.98 26.08 -30.16
N ALA A 50 -5.98 26.74 -29.59
CA ALA A 50 -7.32 26.80 -30.13
C ALA A 50 -7.40 27.58 -31.44
N ARG A 51 -8.22 27.08 -32.36
CA ARG A 51 -8.66 27.77 -33.57
C ARG A 51 -10.06 28.35 -33.35
N PRO A 52 -10.57 29.23 -34.22
CA PRO A 52 -11.94 29.73 -34.12
C PRO A 52 -13.01 28.62 -34.08
N THR A 53 -12.71 27.47 -34.68
CA THR A 53 -13.58 26.28 -34.72
C THR A 53 -13.30 25.27 -33.61
N SER A 54 -12.39 25.56 -32.68
CA SER A 54 -12.11 24.65 -31.56
C SER A 54 -13.27 24.66 -30.57
N ASP A 55 -13.66 23.48 -30.13
CA ASP A 55 -14.57 23.25 -29.02
C ASP A 55 -13.98 23.72 -27.68
N TRP A 56 -14.81 23.72 -26.65
CA TRP A 56 -14.45 23.94 -25.27
C TRP A 56 -14.45 22.61 -24.53
N ASP A 57 -13.27 22.12 -24.17
CA ASP A 57 -13.16 21.01 -23.22
C ASP A 57 -13.37 21.55 -21.80
N VAL A 58 -14.21 20.88 -21.01
CA VAL A 58 -14.60 21.31 -19.66
C VAL A 58 -14.57 20.11 -18.72
N VAL A 59 -14.00 20.28 -17.53
CA VAL A 59 -14.13 19.30 -16.45
C VAL A 59 -15.06 19.86 -15.39
N CYS A 60 -16.15 19.15 -15.12
CA CYS A 60 -17.16 19.51 -14.14
C CYS A 60 -17.11 18.55 -12.94
N ILE A 61 -17.12 19.08 -11.72
CA ILE A 61 -17.14 18.29 -10.48
C ILE A 61 -18.47 18.52 -9.77
N THR A 62 -19.13 17.43 -9.37
CA THR A 62 -20.46 17.47 -8.74
C THR A 62 -20.46 16.81 -7.36
N THR A 63 -21.35 17.24 -6.46
CA THR A 63 -21.50 16.64 -5.12
C THR A 63 -22.24 15.30 -5.12
N SER A 64 -23.05 15.03 -6.15
CA SER A 64 -23.87 13.82 -6.21
C SER A 64 -23.05 12.58 -6.60
N THR A 65 -23.13 11.54 -5.79
CA THR A 65 -22.54 10.21 -6.05
C THR A 65 -23.44 9.33 -6.92
N THR A 66 -24.32 9.91 -7.72
CA THR A 66 -25.34 9.13 -8.44
C THR A 66 -24.67 8.14 -9.38
N THR A 67 -24.56 6.89 -8.93
CA THR A 67 -24.28 5.71 -9.75
C THR A 67 -25.29 5.76 -10.87
N SER A 68 -24.85 6.05 -12.10
CA SER A 68 -25.76 6.19 -13.22
C SER A 68 -26.53 4.88 -13.38
N SER A 69 -27.82 4.87 -13.02
CA SER A 69 -28.76 4.07 -13.76
C SER A 69 -28.69 4.61 -15.19
N THR A 70 -28.27 3.76 -16.12
CA THR A 70 -28.19 4.03 -17.55
C THR A 70 -29.41 4.88 -17.97
N PRO A 71 -29.21 6.03 -18.65
CA PRO A 71 -30.34 6.86 -19.04
C PRO A 71 -31.31 6.06 -19.91
N SER A 72 -32.60 6.17 -19.60
CA SER A 72 -33.68 5.56 -20.38
C SER A 72 -33.60 6.07 -21.83
N PRO A 73 -33.74 5.20 -22.86
CA PRO A 73 -33.45 5.52 -24.27
C PRO A 73 -34.45 6.46 -24.97
N SER A 74 -35.20 7.29 -24.23
CA SER A 74 -36.25 8.15 -24.77
C SER A 74 -35.87 9.64 -24.88
N SER A 75 -34.63 10.02 -24.58
CA SER A 75 -34.07 11.36 -24.83
C SER A 75 -33.17 11.33 -26.08
N PRO A 76 -33.01 12.46 -26.81
CA PRO A 76 -32.48 12.47 -28.16
C PRO A 76 -31.13 11.76 -28.25
N THR A 77 -31.08 10.79 -29.16
CA THR A 77 -29.94 9.93 -29.41
C THR A 77 -28.70 10.77 -29.65
N PRO A 78 -27.57 10.54 -28.94
CA PRO A 78 -26.30 11.15 -29.33
C PRO A 78 -25.95 10.69 -30.76
N PRO A 79 -25.28 11.53 -31.57
CA PRO A 79 -24.89 11.17 -32.93
C PRO A 79 -24.08 9.87 -32.94
N SER A 80 -24.47 8.94 -33.81
CA SER A 80 -24.10 7.51 -33.79
C SER A 80 -22.67 7.18 -34.20
N ASP A 81 -21.78 8.16 -34.37
CA ASP A 81 -20.49 7.95 -35.05
C ASP A 81 -19.27 7.96 -34.10
N ALA A 82 -19.47 8.03 -32.78
CA ALA A 82 -18.39 7.99 -31.78
C ALA A 82 -17.86 6.57 -31.44
N ALA A 83 -17.93 5.63 -32.38
CA ALA A 83 -17.64 4.20 -32.14
C ALA A 83 -16.18 3.75 -32.41
N ALA A 84 -15.21 4.66 -32.45
CA ALA A 84 -13.80 4.30 -32.66
C ALA A 84 -12.89 4.89 -31.57
N GLY A 85 -12.86 4.24 -30.40
CA GLY A 85 -11.91 4.55 -29.33
C GLY A 85 -12.55 4.73 -27.96
N GLY A 86 -13.35 3.75 -27.52
CA GLY A 86 -13.99 3.75 -26.20
C GLY A 86 -12.95 3.88 -25.08
N VAL A 87 -12.85 5.08 -24.51
CA VAL A 87 -12.32 5.23 -23.15
C VAL A 87 -13.47 4.81 -22.25
N GLU A 88 -13.47 3.55 -21.79
CA GLU A 88 -14.29 3.11 -20.66
C GLU A 88 -13.83 3.89 -19.41
N GLY A 89 -14.30 5.13 -19.30
CA GLY A 89 -14.13 5.98 -18.15
C GLY A 89 -15.44 6.01 -17.34
N PRO A 90 -15.40 5.98 -16.00
CA PRO A 90 -16.59 5.95 -15.15
C PRO A 90 -17.32 7.33 -15.04
N TYR A 91 -17.28 8.15 -16.09
CA TYR A 91 -17.73 9.54 -16.08
C TYR A 91 -18.75 9.79 -17.18
N ALA A 92 -19.77 10.60 -16.88
CA ALA A 92 -20.67 11.07 -17.91
C ALA A 92 -19.93 12.05 -18.82
N LEU A 93 -20.15 11.92 -20.13
CA LEU A 93 -19.65 12.82 -21.15
C LEU A 93 -20.81 13.63 -21.73
N TYR A 94 -20.55 14.91 -21.97
CA TYR A 94 -21.39 15.79 -22.78
C TYR A 94 -20.64 16.18 -24.04
N ASP A 95 -21.32 16.19 -25.18
CA ASP A 95 -20.81 16.73 -26.42
C ASP A 95 -21.96 17.30 -27.25
N ASP A 96 -21.88 18.58 -27.61
CA ASP A 96 -22.77 19.25 -28.57
C ASP A 96 -22.03 19.82 -29.79
N GLY A 97 -20.76 19.43 -29.96
CA GLY A 97 -19.86 19.95 -30.99
C GLY A 97 -19.22 21.30 -30.65
N HIS A 98 -19.71 22.03 -29.65
CA HIS A 98 -19.12 23.28 -29.15
C HIS A 98 -18.50 23.12 -27.77
N TYR A 99 -19.09 22.28 -26.92
CA TYR A 99 -18.66 21.98 -25.58
C TYR A 99 -18.55 20.48 -25.37
N ASN A 100 -17.37 20.06 -24.92
CA ASN A 100 -17.10 18.70 -24.49
C ASN A 100 -16.88 18.70 -22.97
N ALA A 101 -17.85 18.21 -22.20
CA ALA A 101 -17.76 18.24 -20.73
C ALA A 101 -17.62 16.84 -20.12
N SER A 102 -16.57 16.65 -19.31
CA SER A 102 -16.33 15.45 -18.50
C SER A 102 -16.81 15.68 -17.07
N PHE A 103 -17.67 14.79 -16.54
CA PHE A 103 -18.25 14.93 -15.21
C PHE A 103 -17.66 13.97 -14.18
N TYR A 104 -17.11 14.54 -13.11
CA TYR A 104 -16.65 13.83 -11.93
C TYR A 104 -17.65 14.03 -10.78
N SER A 105 -17.95 12.98 -10.02
CA SER A 105 -18.38 13.20 -8.64
C SER A 105 -17.18 13.66 -7.80
N LEU A 106 -17.42 14.39 -6.71
CA LEU A 106 -16.34 14.88 -5.85
C LEU A 106 -15.43 13.76 -5.32
N PRO A 107 -15.93 12.59 -4.88
CA PRO A 107 -15.06 11.47 -4.50
C PRO A 107 -14.21 10.95 -5.67
N GLN A 108 -14.79 10.86 -6.86
CA GLN A 108 -14.04 10.46 -8.05
C GLN A 108 -12.97 11.49 -8.44
N TRP A 109 -13.27 12.78 -8.28
CA TRP A 109 -12.32 13.86 -8.52
C TRP A 109 -11.12 13.78 -7.58
N ILE A 110 -11.39 13.66 -6.28
CA ILE A 110 -10.38 13.48 -5.24
C ILE A 110 -9.48 12.28 -5.59
N THR A 111 -10.10 11.16 -5.97
CA THR A 111 -9.40 9.96 -6.43
C THR A 111 -8.52 10.24 -7.64
N ALA A 112 -9.05 10.92 -8.66
CA ALA A 112 -8.31 11.26 -9.88
C ALA A 112 -7.09 12.15 -9.60
N VAL A 113 -7.21 13.11 -8.69
CA VAL A 113 -6.11 13.95 -8.22
C VAL A 113 -5.05 13.11 -7.51
N TRP A 114 -5.45 12.25 -6.58
CA TRP A 114 -4.51 11.40 -5.82
C TRP A 114 -3.81 10.36 -6.69
N GLU A 115 -4.48 9.86 -7.72
CA GLU A 115 -3.91 8.97 -8.75
C GLU A 115 -3.03 9.72 -9.77
N HIS A 116 -2.86 11.03 -9.62
CA HIS A 116 -2.07 11.87 -10.53
C HIS A 116 -2.52 11.76 -11.98
N ARG A 117 -3.83 11.64 -12.20
CA ARG A 117 -4.36 11.64 -13.56
C ARG A 117 -4.10 12.99 -14.22
N HIS A 118 -3.60 12.95 -15.45
CA HIS A 118 -3.15 14.17 -16.16
C HIS A 118 -4.26 15.21 -16.26
N ASP A 119 -5.48 14.81 -16.63
CA ASP A 119 -6.64 15.69 -16.75
C ASP A 119 -7.02 16.35 -15.41
N ALA A 120 -6.93 15.60 -14.31
CA ALA A 120 -7.17 16.13 -12.97
C ALA A 120 -6.06 17.08 -12.49
N LEU A 121 -4.80 16.73 -12.71
CA LEU A 121 -3.65 17.56 -12.32
C LEU A 121 -3.58 18.85 -13.14
N GLU A 122 -3.83 18.79 -14.45
CA GLU A 122 -3.95 19.96 -15.30
C GLU A 122 -5.00 20.92 -14.73
N CYS A 123 -6.20 20.44 -14.47
CA CYS A 123 -7.25 21.26 -13.87
C CYS A 123 -6.87 21.82 -12.48
N ALA A 124 -6.26 21.01 -11.61
CA ALA A 124 -5.90 21.41 -10.25
C ALA A 124 -4.83 22.51 -10.21
N PHE A 125 -3.93 22.52 -11.21
CA PHE A 125 -2.90 23.55 -11.39
C PHE A 125 -3.32 24.64 -12.40
N LEU A 126 -4.59 24.75 -12.79
CA LEU A 126 -5.01 25.77 -13.76
C LEU A 126 -4.80 27.19 -13.21
N PRO A 127 -4.41 28.15 -14.05
CA PRO A 127 -4.49 29.57 -13.72
C PRO A 127 -5.93 30.00 -13.37
N PRO A 128 -6.13 31.00 -12.48
CA PRO A 128 -7.47 31.41 -12.04
C PRO A 128 -8.47 31.73 -13.16
N GLN A 129 -8.00 32.29 -14.28
CA GLN A 129 -8.86 32.64 -15.42
C GLN A 129 -9.51 31.43 -16.11
N HIS A 130 -8.97 30.22 -15.92
CA HIS A 130 -9.51 28.97 -16.47
C HIS A 130 -10.33 28.17 -15.43
N ARG A 131 -10.43 28.66 -14.20
CA ARG A 131 -11.26 28.07 -13.13
C ARG A 131 -12.63 28.77 -13.13
N TRP A 132 -13.54 28.30 -13.95
CA TRP A 132 -14.87 28.90 -14.07
C TRP A 132 -15.68 28.82 -12.78
N ARG A 133 -15.49 27.73 -12.01
CA ARG A 133 -16.04 27.59 -10.66
C ARG A 133 -15.11 26.75 -9.79
N GLU A 134 -14.98 27.15 -8.53
CA GLU A 134 -14.24 26.38 -7.53
C GLU A 134 -14.80 26.65 -6.13
N ASP A 135 -15.44 25.66 -5.53
CA ASP A 135 -15.74 25.64 -4.12
C ASP A 135 -14.46 25.28 -3.35
N LYS A 136 -13.90 26.27 -2.65
CA LYS A 136 -12.63 26.11 -1.93
C LYS A 136 -12.70 25.06 -0.84
N GLU A 137 -13.82 24.91 -0.13
CA GLU A 137 -13.94 23.90 0.94
C GLU A 137 -14.06 22.49 0.35
N ALA A 138 -14.79 22.35 -0.76
CA ALA A 138 -14.83 21.09 -1.48
C ALA A 138 -13.45 20.70 -2.03
N MET A 139 -12.72 21.65 -2.63
CA MET A 139 -11.41 21.41 -3.23
C MET A 139 -10.27 21.27 -2.23
N LYS A 140 -10.38 21.83 -1.01
CA LYS A 140 -9.43 21.53 0.09
C LYS A 140 -9.31 20.03 0.36
N ARG A 141 -10.41 19.28 0.23
CA ARG A 141 -10.41 17.81 0.36
C ARG A 141 -9.68 17.11 -0.78
N ALA A 142 -9.59 17.76 -1.94
CA ALA A 142 -8.85 17.32 -3.12
C ALA A 142 -7.45 17.96 -3.19
N ALA A 143 -6.87 18.40 -2.06
CA ALA A 143 -5.55 19.01 -2.05
C ALA A 143 -4.54 18.13 -2.79
N VAL A 144 -3.90 18.70 -3.81
CA VAL A 144 -2.91 18.00 -4.61
C VAL A 144 -1.68 17.78 -3.74
N VAL A 145 -1.28 16.52 -3.61
CA VAL A 145 -0.03 16.13 -2.98
C VAL A 145 0.75 15.40 -4.04
N VAL A 146 1.79 16.06 -4.54
CA VAL A 146 2.62 15.49 -5.60
C VAL A 146 3.48 14.39 -5.01
N ASP A 147 3.25 13.16 -5.44
CA ASP A 147 4.16 12.05 -5.24
C ASP A 147 4.96 11.82 -6.52
N PRO A 148 6.29 11.99 -6.47
CA PRO A 148 7.11 11.90 -7.67
C PRO A 148 7.02 10.56 -8.39
N ASP A 149 6.85 9.45 -7.66
CA ASP A 149 6.79 8.12 -8.24
C ASP A 149 5.39 7.76 -8.77
N VAL A 150 4.32 8.18 -8.11
CA VAL A 150 2.96 8.01 -8.66
C VAL A 150 2.81 8.86 -9.91
N LEU A 151 3.25 10.13 -9.87
CA LEU A 151 3.27 11.00 -11.04
C LEU A 151 4.07 10.37 -12.17
N TYR A 152 5.30 9.93 -11.90
CA TYR A 152 6.16 9.25 -12.87
C TYR A 152 5.46 8.06 -13.53
N ARG A 153 4.99 7.10 -12.74
CA ARG A 153 4.39 5.87 -13.26
C ARG A 153 3.15 6.17 -14.09
N ARG A 154 2.28 7.08 -13.61
CA ARG A 154 1.04 7.44 -14.30
C ARG A 154 1.31 8.16 -15.61
N VAL A 155 2.17 9.18 -15.59
CA VAL A 155 2.49 10.00 -16.78
C VAL A 155 3.27 9.18 -17.80
N SER A 156 4.27 8.41 -17.38
CA SER A 156 5.07 7.57 -18.30
C SER A 156 4.19 6.54 -19.01
N TRP A 157 3.26 5.91 -18.28
CA TRP A 157 2.32 4.97 -18.86
C TRP A 157 1.38 5.63 -19.86
N GLU A 158 0.75 6.75 -19.51
CA GLU A 158 -0.20 7.44 -20.39
C GLU A 158 0.50 8.06 -21.60
N ALA A 159 1.68 8.67 -21.44
CA ALA A 159 2.48 9.21 -22.54
C ALA A 159 2.84 8.11 -23.55
N ARG A 160 3.33 6.95 -23.08
CA ARG A 160 3.63 5.81 -23.96
C ARG A 160 2.37 5.21 -24.60
N ARG A 161 1.26 5.14 -23.86
CA ARG A 161 -0.04 4.71 -24.41
C ARG A 161 -0.48 5.61 -25.55
N ARG A 162 -0.34 6.93 -25.43
CA ARG A 162 -0.66 7.90 -26.50
C ARG A 162 0.22 7.72 -27.74
N ILE A 163 1.51 7.46 -27.58
CA ILE A 163 2.40 7.12 -28.71
C ILE A 163 1.91 5.84 -29.42
N ASN A 164 1.50 4.82 -28.67
CA ASN A 164 0.98 3.60 -29.28
C ASN A 164 -0.34 3.83 -30.01
N ILE A 165 -1.27 4.59 -29.42
CA ILE A 165 -2.51 5.01 -30.10
C ILE A 165 -2.19 5.77 -31.39
N ALA A 166 -1.23 6.70 -31.35
CA ALA A 166 -0.82 7.44 -32.54
C ALA A 166 -0.26 6.51 -33.64
N LYS A 167 0.53 5.49 -33.27
CA LYS A 167 1.03 4.49 -34.24
C LYS A 167 -0.10 3.66 -34.83
N ASP A 168 -1.06 3.25 -34.01
CA ASP A 168 -2.22 2.48 -34.44
C ASP A 168 -3.10 3.30 -35.39
N LYS A 169 -3.28 4.60 -35.11
CA LYS A 169 -3.97 5.54 -36.00
C LYS A 169 -3.27 5.69 -37.34
N GLN A 170 -1.96 5.88 -37.35
CA GLN A 170 -1.18 5.96 -38.59
C GLN A 170 -1.33 4.69 -39.44
N ALA A 171 -1.37 3.51 -38.80
CA ALA A 171 -1.55 2.24 -39.49
C ALA A 171 -2.97 2.08 -40.07
N LYS A 172 -3.96 2.75 -39.49
CA LYS A 172 -5.34 2.82 -39.98
C LYS A 172 -5.50 4.02 -40.90
N SER A 173 -5.47 3.78 -42.22
CA SER A 173 -5.68 4.82 -43.23
C SER A 173 -6.88 5.73 -42.89
N GLY A 174 -6.63 7.03 -42.75
CA GLY A 174 -7.66 8.05 -42.55
C GLY A 174 -7.81 8.61 -41.13
N GLU A 175 -7.11 8.06 -40.12
CA GLU A 175 -7.10 8.63 -38.76
C GLU A 175 -5.87 9.54 -38.55
N ASP A 176 -6.05 10.71 -37.92
CA ASP A 176 -4.95 11.65 -37.66
C ASP A 176 -4.20 11.31 -36.35
N PRO A 177 -2.92 10.86 -36.42
CA PRO A 177 -2.14 10.47 -35.24
C PRO A 177 -1.56 11.66 -34.48
N ARG A 178 -1.54 12.85 -35.09
CA ARG A 178 -0.77 14.02 -34.61
C ARG A 178 -1.20 14.50 -33.23
N LYS A 179 -2.50 14.49 -32.94
CA LYS A 179 -3.06 14.91 -31.64
C LYS A 179 -2.51 14.06 -30.48
N ASP A 180 -2.41 12.74 -30.66
CA ASP A 180 -1.94 11.84 -29.61
C ASP A 180 -0.42 11.98 -29.37
N ILE A 181 0.37 12.32 -30.39
CA ILE A 181 1.80 12.64 -30.23
C ILE A 181 1.95 13.89 -29.36
N VAL A 182 1.19 14.96 -29.64
CA VAL A 182 1.22 16.20 -28.85
C VAL A 182 0.86 15.94 -27.40
N HIS A 183 -0.21 15.17 -27.15
CA HIS A 183 -0.63 14.83 -25.79
C HIS A 183 0.46 14.07 -25.04
N SER A 184 1.11 13.12 -25.69
CA SER A 184 2.21 12.36 -25.10
C SER A 184 3.35 13.25 -24.60
N LEU A 185 3.82 14.18 -25.45
CA LEU A 185 4.88 15.13 -25.08
C LEU A 185 4.43 16.10 -23.99
N ARG A 186 3.20 16.61 -24.09
CA ARG A 186 2.63 17.55 -23.11
C ARG A 186 2.56 16.94 -21.71
N TYR A 187 2.13 15.69 -21.58
CA TYR A 187 2.06 15.02 -20.29
C TYR A 187 3.44 14.92 -19.62
N LEU A 188 4.49 14.59 -20.39
CA LEU A 188 5.86 14.53 -19.87
C LEU A 188 6.38 15.91 -19.45
N LEU A 189 6.15 16.94 -20.27
CA LEU A 189 6.55 18.32 -19.98
C LEU A 189 5.85 18.87 -18.73
N PHE A 190 4.55 18.61 -18.57
CA PHE A 190 3.80 19.02 -17.38
C PHE A 190 4.29 18.28 -16.14
N ALA A 191 4.58 16.99 -16.22
CA ALA A 191 5.15 16.25 -15.09
C ALA A 191 6.51 16.81 -14.65
N LEU A 192 7.38 17.17 -15.60
CA LEU A 192 8.65 17.83 -15.30
C LEU A 192 8.42 19.17 -14.58
N GLN A 193 7.49 20.00 -15.05
CA GLN A 193 7.13 21.26 -14.37
C GLN A 193 6.61 21.01 -12.95
N ILE A 194 5.73 20.03 -12.76
CA ILE A 194 5.18 19.68 -11.46
C ILE A 194 6.29 19.22 -10.52
N LEU A 195 7.23 18.38 -10.96
CA LEU A 195 8.34 17.94 -10.11
C LEU A 195 9.33 19.04 -9.77
N HIS A 196 9.56 20.00 -10.66
CA HIS A 196 10.48 21.11 -10.42
C HIS A 196 9.87 22.24 -9.58
N THR A 197 8.60 22.56 -9.82
CA THR A 197 7.97 23.78 -9.32
C THR A 197 6.73 23.53 -8.46
N ASN A 198 6.33 22.26 -8.31
CA ASN A 198 5.10 21.85 -7.63
C ASN A 198 3.83 22.47 -8.24
N THR A 199 3.87 22.84 -9.51
CA THR A 199 2.75 23.40 -10.29
C THR A 199 2.97 23.23 -11.80
N ILE A 200 1.95 23.52 -12.61
CA ILE A 200 2.10 23.72 -14.06
C ILE A 200 2.08 25.23 -14.32
N GLY A 201 3.25 25.81 -14.58
CA GLY A 201 3.40 27.25 -14.81
C GLY A 201 3.22 27.65 -16.27
N ASP A 202 3.54 26.75 -17.20
CA ASP A 202 3.47 26.99 -18.65
C ASP A 202 2.67 25.89 -19.34
N TYR A 203 1.39 26.19 -19.61
CA TYR A 203 0.49 25.31 -20.38
C TYR A 203 0.81 25.29 -21.87
N GLY A 204 1.63 26.22 -22.35
CA GLY A 204 2.11 26.33 -23.73
C GLY A 204 3.44 25.62 -23.98
N ALA A 205 4.02 24.93 -22.99
CA ALA A 205 5.35 24.32 -23.08
C ALA A 205 5.52 23.35 -24.27
N ALA A 206 4.41 22.77 -24.76
CA ALA A 206 4.41 21.87 -25.92
C ALA A 206 4.09 22.57 -27.26
N ASN A 207 3.86 23.88 -27.29
CA ASN A 207 3.28 24.56 -28.47
C ASN A 207 4.22 24.60 -29.66
N ALA A 208 5.53 24.79 -29.45
CA ALA A 208 6.52 24.71 -30.54
C ALA A 208 6.53 23.31 -31.18
N HIS A 209 6.35 22.26 -30.38
CA HIS A 209 6.22 20.90 -30.89
C HIS A 209 4.87 20.68 -31.58
N PHE A 210 3.78 21.20 -31.02
CA PHE A 210 2.45 21.18 -31.64
C PHE A 210 2.47 21.80 -33.04
N GLU A 211 3.03 23.00 -33.21
CA GLU A 211 3.12 23.66 -34.51
C GLU A 211 3.89 22.82 -35.53
N ARG A 212 5.04 22.27 -35.12
CA ARG A 212 5.84 21.40 -35.98
C ARG A 212 5.12 20.10 -36.35
N ILE A 213 4.42 19.48 -35.40
CA ILE A 213 3.62 18.27 -35.65
C ILE A 213 2.47 18.58 -36.60
N MET A 214 1.73 19.65 -36.36
CA MET A 214 0.56 20.00 -37.17
C MET A 214 0.92 20.52 -38.57
N ALA A 215 2.17 20.95 -38.78
CA ALA A 215 2.72 21.29 -40.09
C ALA A 215 3.12 20.07 -40.93
N SER A 216 3.32 18.88 -40.33
CA SER A 216 3.60 17.66 -41.08
C SER A 216 2.31 17.06 -41.68
N SER A 217 2.44 16.28 -42.74
CA SER A 217 1.33 15.45 -43.22
C SER A 217 0.96 14.41 -42.17
N ALA A 218 -0.33 14.09 -42.05
CA ALA A 218 -0.79 12.99 -41.21
C ALA A 218 -0.32 11.62 -41.75
N ASP A 219 -0.02 11.52 -43.05
CA ASP A 219 0.49 10.30 -43.69
C ASP A 219 2.02 10.15 -43.62
N ASP A 220 2.73 11.22 -43.25
CA ASP A 220 4.19 11.29 -43.25
C ASP A 220 4.72 11.88 -41.94
N VAL A 221 4.43 11.18 -40.85
CA VAL A 221 4.93 11.54 -39.52
C VAL A 221 6.38 11.07 -39.37
N ASP A 222 7.28 11.99 -39.04
CA ASP A 222 8.68 11.71 -38.68
C ASP A 222 8.79 10.98 -37.32
N TRP A 223 8.42 9.70 -37.33
CA TRP A 223 8.43 8.84 -36.14
C TRP A 223 9.79 8.78 -35.44
N PRO A 224 10.93 8.64 -36.13
CA PRO A 224 12.23 8.65 -35.47
C PRO A 224 12.46 9.90 -34.62
N TYR A 225 12.13 11.09 -35.14
CA TYR A 225 12.27 12.33 -34.39
C TYR A 225 11.37 12.37 -33.15
N TRP A 226 10.07 12.06 -33.30
CA TRP A 226 9.11 12.16 -32.19
C TRP A 226 9.34 11.11 -31.10
N ILE A 227 9.76 9.90 -31.46
CA ILE A 227 10.15 8.87 -30.49
C ILE A 227 11.42 9.29 -29.75
N GLY A 228 12.44 9.82 -30.46
CA GLY A 228 13.65 10.31 -29.82
C GLY A 228 13.38 11.45 -28.82
N LEU A 229 12.52 12.40 -29.18
CA LEU A 229 12.11 13.49 -28.28
C LEU A 229 11.32 12.97 -27.06
N HIS A 230 10.35 12.08 -27.28
CA HIS A 230 9.60 11.44 -26.21
C HIS A 230 10.53 10.72 -25.23
N ASP A 231 11.45 9.91 -25.74
CA ASP A 231 12.36 9.11 -24.91
C ASP A 231 13.35 10.00 -24.15
N GLY A 232 13.83 11.11 -24.75
CA GLY A 232 14.66 12.09 -24.04
C GLY A 232 13.92 12.81 -22.89
N LEU A 233 12.64 13.14 -23.08
CA LEU A 233 11.80 13.68 -22.00
C LEU A 233 11.52 12.63 -20.91
N GLN A 234 11.27 11.39 -21.31
CA GLN A 234 11.07 10.26 -20.41
C GLN A 234 12.33 9.96 -19.57
N GLU A 235 13.52 10.05 -20.17
CA GLU A 235 14.80 9.92 -19.47
C GLU A 235 15.01 11.06 -18.48
N SER A 236 14.74 12.31 -18.89
CA SER A 236 14.80 13.48 -18.00
C SER A 236 13.89 13.32 -16.79
N LEU A 237 12.65 12.86 -17.02
CA LEU A 237 11.68 12.60 -15.95
C LEU A 237 12.18 11.47 -15.03
N THR A 238 12.73 10.40 -15.59
CA THR A 238 13.29 9.28 -14.82
C THR A 238 14.48 9.72 -13.96
N GLY A 239 15.38 10.55 -14.50
CA GLY A 239 16.52 11.11 -13.79
C GLY A 239 16.09 12.00 -12.62
N LEU A 240 15.12 12.89 -12.86
CA LEU A 240 14.57 13.76 -11.82
C LEU A 240 13.90 12.94 -10.70
N VAL A 241 13.04 11.98 -11.05
CA VAL A 241 12.38 11.12 -10.07
C VAL A 241 13.40 10.29 -9.29
N SER A 242 14.42 9.76 -9.95
CA SER A 242 15.50 9.01 -9.27
C SER A 242 16.25 9.89 -8.27
N SER A 243 16.50 11.16 -8.61
CA SER A 243 17.10 12.13 -7.68
C SER A 243 16.21 12.48 -6.50
N LEU A 244 14.88 12.45 -6.68
CA LEU A 244 13.89 12.74 -5.64
C LEU A 244 13.54 11.51 -4.78
N VAL A 245 13.76 10.28 -5.29
CA VAL A 245 13.21 9.02 -4.72
C VAL A 245 14.27 7.96 -4.35
N HIS A 246 15.58 8.13 -4.59
CA HIS A 246 16.60 7.06 -4.36
C HIS A 246 16.66 6.53 -2.89
N PRO A 247 16.85 5.20 -2.61
CA PRO A 247 17.17 4.05 -3.49
C PRO A 247 16.20 2.86 -3.41
N ILE A 248 15.01 2.95 -4.04
CA ILE A 248 14.06 1.83 -4.12
C ILE A 248 13.97 1.22 -5.53
N HIS A 249 14.15 2.02 -6.58
CA HIS A 249 13.88 1.58 -7.96
C HIS A 249 14.92 0.61 -8.55
N SER A 250 16.18 0.72 -8.16
CA SER A 250 17.28 -0.12 -8.70
C SER A 250 17.10 -1.62 -8.44
N ARG A 251 16.37 -2.03 -7.38
CA ARG A 251 16.18 -3.45 -7.02
C ARG A 251 14.91 -4.09 -7.60
N CYS A 252 13.85 -3.33 -7.86
CA CYS A 252 12.64 -3.86 -8.52
C CYS A 252 12.93 -4.38 -9.94
N GLU A 253 13.83 -3.72 -10.66
CA GLU A 253 14.37 -4.18 -11.96
C GLU A 253 15.17 -5.49 -11.84
N LEU A 254 16.05 -5.61 -10.85
CA LEU A 254 16.84 -6.82 -10.58
C LEU A 254 15.97 -8.01 -10.17
N PHE A 255 14.96 -7.80 -9.32
CA PHE A 255 14.04 -8.86 -8.88
C PHE A 255 13.14 -9.35 -10.02
N ARG A 256 12.68 -8.44 -10.91
CA ARG A 256 11.94 -8.81 -12.14
C ARG A 256 12.80 -9.65 -13.09
N THR A 257 14.08 -9.28 -13.24
CA THR A 257 15.04 -10.04 -14.05
C THR A 257 15.31 -11.42 -13.46
N ALA A 258 15.41 -11.55 -12.13
CA ALA A 258 15.56 -12.83 -11.44
C ALA A 258 14.31 -13.73 -11.57
N GLN A 259 13.10 -13.19 -11.37
CA GLN A 259 11.84 -13.94 -11.54
C GLN A 259 11.62 -14.38 -12.99
N TRP A 260 11.92 -13.52 -13.96
CA TRP A 260 11.85 -13.85 -15.39
C TRP A 260 12.81 -14.99 -15.74
N ASN A 261 14.06 -14.94 -15.24
CA ASN A 261 15.06 -16.00 -15.42
C ASN A 261 14.65 -17.32 -14.74
N LEU A 262 14.03 -17.26 -13.55
CA LEU A 262 13.55 -18.44 -12.83
C LEU A 262 12.40 -19.13 -13.59
N ARG A 263 11.43 -18.35 -14.10
CA ARG A 263 10.31 -18.86 -14.93
C ARG A 263 10.82 -19.51 -16.22
N ARG A 264 11.85 -18.95 -16.85
CA ARG A 264 12.49 -19.55 -18.04
C ARG A 264 13.19 -20.88 -17.73
N ARG A 265 13.84 -21.00 -16.56
CA ARG A 265 14.52 -22.24 -16.13
C ARG A 265 13.53 -23.34 -15.72
N VAL A 266 12.43 -22.98 -15.06
CA VAL A 266 11.38 -23.94 -14.68
C VAL A 266 10.56 -24.38 -15.90
N GLY A 267 10.21 -23.45 -16.80
CA GLY A 267 9.50 -23.76 -18.05
C GLY A 267 10.31 -24.62 -19.03
N LYS A 268 11.64 -24.45 -19.08
CA LYS A 268 12.52 -25.34 -19.88
C LYS A 268 12.64 -26.75 -19.30
N ARG A 269 12.49 -26.93 -17.98
CA ARG A 269 12.49 -28.27 -17.36
C ARG A 269 11.18 -29.03 -17.56
N SER A 270 10.04 -28.35 -17.59
CA SER A 270 8.75 -28.99 -17.88
C SER A 270 8.59 -29.36 -19.36
N GLN A 271 9.15 -28.57 -20.28
CA GLN A 271 9.16 -28.90 -21.72
C GLN A 271 10.25 -29.93 -22.10
N GLY A 272 11.37 -29.98 -21.37
CA GLY A 272 12.39 -31.01 -21.57
C GLY A 272 11.98 -32.40 -21.09
N ALA A 273 11.10 -32.49 -20.09
CA ALA A 273 10.62 -33.77 -19.55
C ALA A 273 9.60 -34.47 -20.48
N THR A 274 8.82 -33.72 -21.25
CA THR A 274 7.90 -34.29 -22.26
C THR A 274 8.59 -34.62 -23.58
N ALA A 275 9.72 -33.98 -23.92
CA ALA A 275 10.51 -34.33 -25.10
C ALA A 275 11.45 -35.54 -24.87
N ALA A 276 11.91 -35.78 -23.65
CA ALA A 276 12.84 -36.88 -23.33
C ALA A 276 12.19 -38.28 -23.24
N ALA A 277 10.86 -38.39 -23.42
CA ALA A 277 10.15 -39.67 -23.48
C ALA A 277 10.02 -40.24 -24.91
N ALA A 278 10.43 -39.52 -25.96
CA ALA A 278 10.17 -39.91 -27.35
C ALA A 278 11.39 -40.35 -28.18
N THR A 279 12.62 -40.32 -27.64
CA THR A 279 13.78 -40.72 -28.48
C THR A 279 14.90 -41.35 -27.65
N ARG A 280 14.94 -42.68 -27.62
CA ARG A 280 16.16 -43.45 -27.33
C ARG A 280 16.57 -44.21 -28.60
N SER A 281 17.58 -43.69 -29.30
CA SER A 281 18.45 -44.50 -30.15
C SER A 281 19.83 -43.83 -30.24
N SER A 282 20.84 -44.59 -29.82
CA SER A 282 22.22 -44.62 -30.31
C SER A 282 22.97 -43.31 -30.55
N THR A 283 23.96 -43.00 -29.70
CA THR A 283 25.42 -43.13 -29.98
C THR A 283 26.21 -42.25 -29.03
N ALA A 284 27.27 -42.82 -28.48
CA ALA A 284 28.24 -42.15 -27.64
C ALA A 284 29.22 -41.34 -28.50
N SER A 285 29.53 -40.10 -28.10
CA SER A 285 30.86 -39.53 -28.30
C SER A 285 31.17 -38.50 -27.22
N SER A 286 32.40 -38.60 -26.75
CA SER A 286 33.04 -37.84 -25.68
C SER A 286 33.38 -36.41 -26.09
N PHE A 287 33.11 -35.43 -25.23
CA PHE A 287 33.89 -34.20 -25.17
C PHE A 287 34.01 -33.71 -23.72
N SER A 288 35.25 -33.61 -23.27
CA SER A 288 35.69 -33.07 -21.99
C SER A 288 35.99 -31.58 -22.12
N SER A 289 35.48 -30.76 -21.19
CA SER A 289 36.03 -29.45 -20.86
C SER A 289 35.59 -28.98 -19.47
N PRO A 290 36.35 -28.09 -18.83
CA PRO A 290 36.79 -28.31 -17.45
C PRO A 290 35.88 -27.68 -16.40
N ALA A 291 35.93 -28.29 -15.22
CA ALA A 291 35.22 -27.89 -14.01
C ALA A 291 35.66 -26.51 -13.52
N VAL A 292 34.66 -25.68 -13.18
CA VAL A 292 34.81 -24.52 -12.31
C VAL A 292 34.47 -24.99 -10.88
N PRO A 293 35.31 -24.71 -9.86
CA PRO A 293 35.07 -25.22 -8.53
C PRO A 293 33.90 -24.48 -7.88
N LEU A 294 32.80 -25.20 -7.63
CA LEU A 294 31.74 -24.73 -6.74
C LEU A 294 32.20 -25.02 -5.31
N VAL A 295 32.55 -23.98 -4.56
CA VAL A 295 32.72 -24.07 -3.11
C VAL A 295 31.34 -24.27 -2.51
N MET A 296 31.03 -25.50 -2.09
CA MET A 296 29.94 -25.74 -1.15
C MET A 296 30.40 -25.26 0.22
N VAL A 297 29.74 -24.24 0.75
CA VAL A 297 29.76 -23.95 2.18
C VAL A 297 28.81 -24.96 2.82
N ASP A 298 29.39 -25.93 3.53
CA ASP A 298 28.66 -26.82 4.42
C ASP A 298 28.09 -25.98 5.57
N CYS A 299 26.78 -25.73 5.53
CA CYS A 299 26.02 -25.31 6.72
C CYS A 299 25.35 -26.55 7.29
N THR A 300 26.07 -27.31 8.11
CA THR A 300 25.49 -28.34 8.96
C THR A 300 24.67 -27.65 10.06
N TYR A 301 23.35 -27.61 9.87
CA TYR A 301 22.39 -27.27 10.91
C TYR A 301 22.04 -28.56 11.67
N GLU A 302 22.60 -28.74 12.86
CA GLU A 302 22.12 -29.75 13.81
C GLU A 302 20.98 -29.15 14.64
N PRO A 303 19.73 -29.64 14.54
CA PRO A 303 18.69 -29.23 15.45
C PRO A 303 18.93 -29.89 16.81
N ARG A 304 19.13 -29.08 17.86
CA ARG A 304 18.93 -29.54 19.24
C ARG A 304 17.49 -29.23 19.63
N GLU A 305 16.73 -30.29 19.88
CA GLU A 305 15.40 -30.22 20.49
C GLU A 305 15.56 -29.92 21.98
N GLU A 306 15.17 -28.73 22.44
CA GLU A 306 14.83 -28.53 23.85
C GLU A 306 13.99 -27.24 24.05
N HIS A 307 12.86 -27.41 24.74
CA HIS A 307 11.91 -26.40 25.31
C HIS A 307 10.75 -25.88 24.43
N GLY A 308 9.52 -26.20 24.89
CA GLY A 308 8.23 -25.85 24.27
C GLY A 308 7.73 -24.42 24.51
N ILE A 309 8.65 -23.45 24.55
CA ILE A 309 8.37 -22.02 24.40
C ILE A 309 9.02 -21.65 23.07
N LEU A 310 8.28 -21.04 22.14
CA LEU A 310 8.87 -20.50 20.91
C LEU A 310 9.76 -19.31 21.30
N SER A 311 11.00 -19.60 21.67
CA SER A 311 12.03 -18.63 21.97
C SER A 311 12.88 -18.37 20.73
N TRP A 312 13.21 -17.11 20.52
CA TRP A 312 14.15 -16.71 19.49
C TRP A 312 15.49 -16.43 20.14
N GLN A 313 16.44 -17.33 19.95
CA GLN A 313 17.81 -17.05 20.36
C GLN A 313 18.42 -16.05 19.38
N MET A 314 18.88 -14.93 19.93
CA MET A 314 19.54 -13.87 19.17
C MET A 314 20.97 -14.28 18.86
N GLU A 315 21.48 -13.87 17.71
CA GLU A 315 22.88 -14.15 17.34
C GLU A 315 23.79 -13.29 18.21
N GLY A 316 24.51 -13.93 19.14
CA GLY A 316 25.32 -13.25 20.16
C GLY A 316 24.61 -12.92 21.48
N MET A 317 23.30 -13.21 21.62
CA MET A 317 22.54 -13.06 22.89
C MET A 317 21.52 -14.21 23.04
N PRO A 318 21.97 -15.45 23.23
CA PRO A 318 21.08 -16.64 23.24
C PRO A 318 20.10 -16.70 24.42
N GLU A 319 20.16 -15.73 25.33
CA GLU A 319 19.43 -15.69 26.60
C GLU A 319 18.13 -14.89 26.52
N LEU A 320 17.97 -14.02 25.52
CA LEU A 320 16.74 -13.22 25.36
C LEU A 320 15.66 -14.01 24.63
N VAL A 321 14.42 -13.88 25.09
CA VAL A 321 13.22 -14.50 24.52
C VAL A 321 12.19 -13.43 24.18
N HIS A 322 11.80 -13.40 22.91
CA HIS A 322 10.84 -12.44 22.40
C HIS A 322 9.43 -13.05 22.27
N LEU A 323 8.47 -12.51 23.01
CA LEU A 323 7.07 -12.92 22.96
C LEU A 323 6.27 -11.96 22.05
N ILE A 324 5.81 -12.51 20.91
CA ILE A 324 5.02 -11.80 19.91
C ILE A 324 3.51 -12.02 20.18
N PRO A 325 2.66 -10.96 20.16
CA PRO A 325 1.24 -11.04 20.50
C PRO A 325 0.43 -12.12 19.78
N ASP A 326 0.74 -12.39 18.51
CA ASP A 326 -0.02 -13.36 17.69
C ASP A 326 0.16 -14.80 18.19
N HIS A 327 1.21 -15.08 18.96
CA HIS A 327 1.41 -16.37 19.62
C HIS A 327 0.57 -16.53 20.90
N LEU A 328 0.07 -15.43 21.47
CA LEU A 328 -0.67 -15.43 22.75
C LEU A 328 -2.21 -15.41 22.57
N ALA A 329 -2.70 -15.08 21.37
CA ALA A 329 -4.09 -14.65 21.15
C ALA A 329 -5.08 -15.71 20.61
N ASP A 330 -4.72 -16.99 20.52
CA ASP A 330 -5.58 -18.04 19.93
C ASP A 330 -6.36 -18.84 21.00
N PRO A 331 -7.67 -18.59 21.23
CA PRO A 331 -8.44 -19.24 22.30
C PRO A 331 -8.95 -20.67 21.98
N ASP A 332 -9.01 -21.13 20.72
CA ASP A 332 -9.82 -22.31 20.32
C ASP A 332 -9.05 -23.64 20.24
N HIS A 333 -8.06 -23.85 21.11
CA HIS A 333 -7.29 -25.10 21.20
C HIS A 333 -7.46 -25.81 22.55
N HIS A 334 -8.70 -26.05 22.96
CA HIS A 334 -9.02 -26.98 24.04
C HIS A 334 -9.31 -28.39 23.45
N ARG A 335 -8.31 -29.29 23.50
CA ARG A 335 -8.61 -30.72 23.62
C ARG A 335 -8.80 -31.03 25.11
N PRO A 336 -9.83 -31.77 25.53
CA PRO A 336 -9.84 -32.35 26.86
C PRO A 336 -8.66 -33.31 26.98
N ALA A 337 -7.89 -33.19 28.07
CA ALA A 337 -6.83 -34.11 28.38
C ALA A 337 -7.44 -35.51 28.56
N GLN A 338 -7.20 -36.40 27.59
CA GLN A 338 -7.30 -37.83 27.86
C GLN A 338 -6.07 -38.25 28.66
N GLU A 339 -6.32 -39.00 29.73
CA GLU A 339 -5.34 -39.55 30.64
C GLU A 339 -4.37 -40.48 29.89
N GLU A 340 -3.20 -39.98 29.49
CA GLU A 340 -2.07 -40.81 29.09
C GLU A 340 -0.85 -40.47 29.95
N GLY A 341 -0.44 -41.44 30.78
CA GLY A 341 0.93 -41.73 31.22
C GLY A 341 1.73 -40.67 32.02
N PRO A 342 2.54 -41.08 33.03
CA PRO A 342 3.36 -40.17 33.83
C PRO A 342 4.65 -39.66 33.15
N GLU A 343 4.75 -39.64 31.82
CA GLU A 343 5.93 -39.13 31.12
C GLU A 343 5.74 -37.69 30.61
N ARG A 344 6.47 -36.77 31.26
CA ARG A 344 6.81 -35.40 30.81
C ARG A 344 5.63 -34.57 30.30
N GLN A 345 4.86 -34.02 31.24
CA GLN A 345 3.99 -32.88 30.97
C GLN A 345 4.83 -31.66 30.54
N HIS A 346 4.90 -31.43 29.23
CA HIS A 346 5.40 -30.17 28.67
C HIS A 346 4.38 -29.06 28.97
N HIS A 347 4.70 -28.20 29.95
CA HIS A 347 3.89 -27.03 30.27
C HIS A 347 3.85 -26.07 29.06
N ARG A 348 2.74 -26.04 28.32
CA ARG A 348 2.43 -24.93 27.41
C ARG A 348 2.08 -23.71 28.26
N PRO A 349 2.60 -22.50 27.97
CA PRO A 349 2.24 -21.31 28.72
C PRO A 349 0.72 -21.05 28.63
N PRO A 350 0.07 -20.59 29.72
CA PRO A 350 -1.35 -20.27 29.70
C PRO A 350 -1.62 -19.15 28.70
N LYS A 351 -2.54 -19.40 27.76
CA LYS A 351 -2.98 -18.41 26.77
C LYS A 351 -3.83 -17.37 27.47
N CYS A 352 -3.37 -16.11 27.50
CA CYS A 352 -4.01 -15.01 28.22
C CYS A 352 -4.25 -13.84 27.25
N ALA A 353 -5.51 -13.55 26.94
CA ALA A 353 -5.89 -12.44 26.06
C ALA A 353 -5.34 -11.08 26.56
N THR A 354 -5.23 -10.92 27.89
CA THR A 354 -4.64 -9.74 28.53
C THR A 354 -3.15 -9.62 28.20
N ALA A 355 -2.39 -10.71 28.33
CA ALA A 355 -0.97 -10.72 27.97
C ALA A 355 -0.78 -10.38 26.47
N ALA A 356 -1.64 -10.90 25.59
CA ALA A 356 -1.56 -10.59 24.16
C ALA A 356 -1.80 -9.11 23.83
N GLN A 357 -2.66 -8.42 24.58
CA GLN A 357 -2.90 -6.96 24.43
C GLN A 357 -1.74 -6.13 24.99
N GLU A 358 -1.13 -6.61 26.08
CA GLU A 358 -0.03 -5.94 26.77
C GLU A 358 1.33 -6.11 26.06
N CYS A 359 1.47 -7.07 25.14
CA CYS A 359 2.76 -7.40 24.50
C CYS A 359 2.94 -6.81 23.07
N HIS A 360 2.18 -5.79 22.66
CA HIS A 360 2.07 -5.39 21.23
C HIS A 360 3.40 -5.06 20.54
N GLY A 361 4.28 -4.33 21.23
CA GLY A 361 5.60 -3.97 20.69
C GLY A 361 6.68 -5.03 20.93
N GLY A 362 6.29 -6.22 21.42
CA GLY A 362 7.22 -7.29 21.75
C GLY A 362 7.63 -7.28 23.20
N LEU A 363 7.14 -8.24 23.99
CA LEU A 363 7.62 -8.46 25.36
C LEU A 363 8.93 -9.25 25.30
N ILE A 364 10.00 -8.68 25.84
CA ILE A 364 11.33 -9.31 25.84
C ILE A 364 11.66 -9.76 27.26
N LEU A 365 11.95 -11.04 27.40
CA LEU A 365 12.32 -11.69 28.65
C LEU A 365 13.77 -12.16 28.59
N ASP A 366 14.51 -12.09 29.69
CA ASP A 366 15.84 -12.67 29.83
C ASP A 366 15.76 -14.02 30.55
N ALA A 367 15.88 -15.11 29.80
CA ALA A 367 15.83 -16.47 30.33
C ALA A 367 16.99 -16.79 31.27
N SER A 368 18.16 -16.14 31.12
CA SER A 368 19.29 -16.34 32.04
C SER A 368 19.04 -15.71 33.41
N ARG A 369 18.17 -14.70 33.47
CA ARG A 369 17.79 -13.97 34.69
C ARG A 369 16.42 -14.36 35.20
N ASN A 370 16.09 -15.65 35.10
CA ASN A 370 14.80 -16.18 35.54
C ASN A 370 13.60 -15.46 34.88
N TRP A 371 13.67 -15.26 33.57
CA TRP A 371 12.63 -14.62 32.76
C TRP A 371 12.33 -13.18 33.18
N GLU A 372 13.36 -12.45 33.63
CA GLU A 372 13.26 -11.02 33.94
C GLU A 372 12.72 -10.25 32.73
N VAL A 373 11.77 -9.34 32.96
CA VAL A 373 11.22 -8.49 31.89
C VAL A 373 12.22 -7.39 31.55
N VAL A 374 12.81 -7.47 30.37
CA VAL A 374 13.81 -6.51 29.88
C VAL A 374 13.17 -5.36 29.10
N CYS A 375 12.15 -5.66 28.30
CA CYS A 375 11.43 -4.67 27.53
C CYS A 375 9.93 -4.99 27.56
N TRP A 376 9.14 -4.06 28.09
CA TRP A 376 7.69 -4.10 28.02
C TRP A 376 7.15 -2.77 27.49
N PRO A 377 6.93 -2.68 26.17
CA PRO A 377 6.40 -1.47 25.59
C PRO A 377 4.97 -1.18 26.07
N PRO A 378 4.44 0.02 25.80
CA PRO A 378 3.05 0.36 25.99
C PRO A 378 2.10 -0.63 25.29
N ALA A 379 0.88 -0.75 25.83
CA ALA A 379 -0.12 -1.68 25.31
C ALA A 379 -0.53 -1.34 23.87
N GLN A 380 -1.12 -2.33 23.17
CA GLN A 380 -1.69 -2.10 21.85
C GLN A 380 -2.71 -0.96 21.90
N VAL A 381 -2.63 -0.03 20.95
CA VAL A 381 -3.67 0.99 20.78
C VAL A 381 -4.87 0.36 20.05
N PRO A 382 -6.04 0.22 20.72
CA PRO A 382 -7.24 -0.30 20.08
C PRO A 382 -7.84 0.70 19.09
N HIS A 383 -8.56 0.18 18.11
CA HIS A 383 -9.37 1.04 17.24
C HIS A 383 -10.61 1.54 18.00
N LEU A 384 -11.11 2.71 17.62
CA LEU A 384 -12.23 3.39 18.30
C LEU A 384 -13.54 2.57 18.35
N HIS A 385 -13.72 1.61 17.46
CA HIS A 385 -14.88 0.73 17.42
C HIS A 385 -14.66 -0.58 18.20
N GLU A 386 -13.45 -0.84 18.68
CA GLU A 386 -13.15 -2.05 19.45
C GLU A 386 -13.66 -1.90 20.89
N PRO A 387 -14.16 -2.98 21.51
CA PRO A 387 -14.66 -2.95 22.88
C PRO A 387 -13.63 -2.42 23.90
N SER A 388 -12.34 -2.64 23.66
CA SER A 388 -11.23 -2.16 24.49
C SER A 388 -11.11 -0.63 24.53
N SER A 389 -11.64 0.11 23.55
CA SER A 389 -11.66 1.57 23.59
C SER A 389 -12.79 2.14 24.47
N ALA A 390 -13.74 1.31 24.92
CA ALA A 390 -14.87 1.74 25.74
C ALA A 390 -14.44 2.24 27.13
N SER A 391 -13.25 1.88 27.59
CA SER A 391 -12.70 2.32 28.88
C SER A 391 -12.04 3.71 28.85
N LEU A 392 -11.97 4.36 27.68
CA LEU A 392 -11.36 5.67 27.54
C LEU A 392 -12.19 6.74 28.26
N ASP A 393 -11.54 7.55 29.09
CA ASP A 393 -12.17 8.68 29.76
C ASP A 393 -12.30 9.88 28.81
N TRP A 394 -13.41 9.93 28.06
CA TRP A 394 -13.65 10.92 27.00
C TRP A 394 -13.64 12.39 27.48
N ASP A 395 -13.86 12.65 28.77
CA ASP A 395 -13.87 14.01 29.32
C ASP A 395 -12.44 14.59 29.43
N SER A 396 -11.42 13.73 29.49
CA SER A 396 -10.01 14.13 29.58
C SER A 396 -9.19 13.83 28.31
N VAL A 397 -9.85 13.42 27.22
CA VAL A 397 -9.16 13.05 25.98
C VAL A 397 -8.53 14.25 25.29
N ARG A 398 -7.24 14.08 25.00
CA ARG A 398 -6.46 14.90 24.06
C ARG A 398 -6.36 14.18 22.71
N VAL A 399 -6.23 14.97 21.64
CA VAL A 399 -6.15 14.47 20.27
C VAL A 399 -4.72 14.62 19.75
N PHE A 400 -4.13 13.52 19.30
CA PHE A 400 -2.81 13.46 18.70
C PHE A 400 -2.88 12.93 17.27
N GLU A 401 -1.83 13.18 16.49
CA GLU A 401 -1.65 12.55 15.19
C GLU A 401 -1.41 11.05 15.36
N TYR A 402 -2.16 10.23 14.62
CA TYR A 402 -1.83 8.82 14.46
C TYR A 402 -0.89 8.66 13.28
N VAL A 403 0.39 8.47 13.60
CA VAL A 403 1.47 8.36 12.62
C VAL A 403 1.55 6.92 12.11
N ASP A 404 1.48 6.75 10.80
CA ASP A 404 1.65 5.46 10.13
C ASP A 404 3.14 5.26 9.79
N GLY A 405 3.76 4.31 10.49
CA GLY A 405 5.20 4.06 10.48
C GLY A 405 5.56 2.75 11.19
N VAL A 406 6.85 2.49 11.38
CA VAL A 406 7.34 1.31 12.11
C VAL A 406 7.44 1.63 13.60
N THR A 407 6.72 0.90 14.44
CA THR A 407 6.91 0.99 15.89
C THR A 407 8.20 0.28 16.30
N LEU A 408 9.05 0.95 17.07
CA LEU A 408 10.31 0.42 17.60
C LEU A 408 10.44 0.77 19.08
N SER A 409 11.02 -0.12 19.88
CA SER A 409 11.21 0.11 21.32
C SER A 409 12.69 0.21 21.67
N LEU A 410 13.12 1.33 22.24
CA LEU A 410 14.44 1.56 22.79
C LEU A 410 14.46 1.14 24.27
N PHE A 411 15.39 0.26 24.62
CA PHE A 411 15.53 -0.29 25.97
C PHE A 411 17.01 -0.51 26.34
N TYR A 412 17.32 -0.56 27.63
CA TYR A 412 18.69 -0.77 28.11
C TYR A 412 18.92 -2.22 28.50
N TYR A 413 19.91 -2.88 27.90
CA TYR A 413 20.23 -4.27 28.19
C TYR A 413 21.72 -4.55 28.03
N ALA A 414 22.31 -5.35 28.93
CA ALA A 414 23.72 -5.74 28.89
C ALA A 414 24.69 -4.57 28.63
N GLY A 415 24.53 -3.48 29.40
CA GLY A 415 25.43 -2.33 29.37
C GLY A 415 25.21 -1.35 28.21
N GLN A 416 24.23 -1.59 27.33
CA GLN A 416 24.01 -0.77 26.14
C GLN A 416 22.54 -0.54 25.83
N TRP A 417 22.27 0.53 25.10
CA TRP A 417 20.94 0.77 24.53
C TRP A 417 20.73 -0.10 23.30
N ARG A 418 19.55 -0.71 23.22
CA ARG A 418 19.11 -1.64 22.18
C ARG A 418 17.77 -1.18 21.63
N VAL A 419 17.44 -1.64 20.44
CA VAL A 419 16.14 -1.38 19.80
C VAL A 419 15.52 -2.69 19.38
N SER A 420 14.23 -2.87 19.67
CA SER A 420 13.42 -3.97 19.16
C SER A 420 12.35 -3.47 18.19
N SER A 421 11.89 -4.37 17.33
CA SER A 421 10.63 -4.26 16.56
C SER A 421 9.60 -5.23 17.14
N PRO A 422 8.31 -5.12 16.76
CA PRO A 422 7.28 -6.08 17.18
C PRO A 422 7.59 -7.53 16.77
N GLY A 423 8.42 -7.73 15.73
CA GLY A 423 8.80 -9.04 15.21
C GLY A 423 10.17 -9.54 15.68
N ASP A 424 11.04 -8.66 16.16
CA ASP A 424 12.45 -8.98 16.42
C ASP A 424 13.04 -8.20 17.62
N ALA A 425 13.70 -8.91 18.54
CA ALA A 425 14.16 -8.35 19.81
C ALA A 425 15.31 -7.34 19.66
N ASP A 426 16.09 -7.43 18.59
CA ASP A 426 17.11 -6.43 18.24
C ASP A 426 16.83 -5.71 16.92
N ALA A 427 15.72 -5.99 16.24
CA ALA A 427 15.39 -5.45 14.94
C ALA A 427 16.50 -5.63 13.87
N SER A 428 17.38 -6.63 14.03
CA SER A 428 18.54 -6.86 13.16
C SER A 428 18.24 -7.78 11.97
N ARG A 429 17.24 -8.66 12.09
CA ARG A 429 16.91 -9.67 11.07
C ARG A 429 15.85 -9.19 10.10
N GLU A 430 15.05 -8.22 10.50
CA GLU A 430 13.89 -7.76 9.75
C GLU A 430 14.33 -6.83 8.61
N ALA A 431 14.54 -7.42 7.43
CA ALA A 431 14.61 -6.67 6.18
C ALA A 431 13.21 -6.14 5.86
N PHE A 432 12.96 -4.87 6.18
CA PHE A 432 11.68 -4.26 5.89
C PHE A 432 11.55 -3.96 4.38
N PRO A 433 10.41 -4.27 3.74
CA PRO A 433 10.22 -3.97 2.32
C PRO A 433 10.49 -2.48 2.01
N GLY A 434 11.48 -2.22 1.15
CA GLY A 434 11.90 -0.87 0.77
C GLY A 434 13.11 -0.33 1.55
N LEU A 435 13.61 -1.05 2.55
CA LEU A 435 14.90 -0.77 3.17
C LEU A 435 16.00 -1.70 2.64
N GLU A 436 17.19 -1.14 2.47
CA GLU A 436 18.38 -1.89 2.09
C GLU A 436 19.15 -2.43 3.29
N GLU A 437 18.87 -1.91 4.48
CA GLU A 437 19.51 -2.22 5.76
C GLU A 437 18.48 -2.72 6.78
N PRO A 438 18.91 -3.43 7.83
CA PRO A 438 18.07 -3.79 8.98
C PRO A 438 17.37 -2.59 9.61
N LEU A 439 16.19 -2.82 10.23
CA LEU A 439 15.46 -1.78 10.95
C LEU A 439 16.29 -1.13 12.07
N GLN A 440 17.11 -1.92 12.77
CA GLN A 440 18.04 -1.43 13.78
C GLN A 440 19.00 -0.37 13.23
N ASP A 441 19.61 -0.65 12.08
CA ASP A 441 20.58 0.26 11.45
C ASP A 441 19.89 1.54 10.98
N ALA A 442 18.72 1.40 10.35
CA ALA A 442 17.90 2.54 9.94
C ALA A 442 17.51 3.44 11.13
N PHE A 443 17.13 2.83 12.27
CA PHE A 443 16.83 3.56 13.50
C PHE A 443 18.04 4.35 13.99
N TRP A 444 19.21 3.70 14.12
CA TRP A 444 20.40 4.37 14.65
C TRP A 444 20.98 5.42 13.71
N HIS A 445 20.86 5.23 12.39
CA HIS A 445 21.17 6.26 11.40
C HIS A 445 20.28 7.49 11.60
N LEU A 446 18.97 7.29 11.72
CA LEU A 446 18.03 8.38 11.91
C LEU A 446 18.22 9.07 13.28
N TRP A 447 18.43 8.29 14.34
CA TRP A 447 18.74 8.79 15.69
C TRP A 447 19.90 9.79 15.67
N ARG A 448 21.01 9.42 15.01
CA ARG A 448 22.18 10.29 14.84
C ARG A 448 21.87 11.50 13.96
N ALA A 449 21.13 11.32 12.87
CA ALA A 449 20.78 12.40 11.95
C ALA A 449 19.89 13.47 12.62
N LEU A 450 19.01 13.07 13.54
CA LEU A 450 18.18 13.96 14.34
C LEU A 450 18.93 14.60 15.52
N GLY A 451 20.18 14.21 15.77
CA GLY A 451 20.98 14.72 16.88
C GLY A 451 20.48 14.27 18.25
N TYR A 452 19.72 13.18 18.33
CA TYR A 452 19.19 12.69 19.60
C TYR A 452 20.32 12.18 20.51
N SER A 453 20.23 12.55 21.79
CA SER A 453 21.12 12.02 22.82
C SER A 453 20.48 10.81 23.48
N LEU A 454 21.27 9.75 23.66
CA LEU A 454 20.85 8.58 24.44
C LEU A 454 20.58 9.00 25.89
N PRO A 455 19.62 8.37 26.57
CA PRO A 455 19.49 8.57 28.01
C PRO A 455 20.80 8.16 28.70
N PRO A 456 21.24 8.90 29.74
CA PRO A 456 22.51 8.67 30.40
C PRO A 456 22.61 7.22 30.88
N ALA A 457 23.76 6.61 30.59
CA ALA A 457 24.07 5.31 31.12
C ALA A 457 24.38 5.47 32.61
N ASP A 458 25.41 6.22 33.00
CA ASP A 458 25.94 6.21 34.36
C ASP A 458 25.51 7.42 35.18
N ASP A 459 24.45 7.26 35.96
CA ASP A 459 24.17 8.22 37.04
C ASP A 459 24.83 7.79 38.37
N GLY A 460 25.54 6.64 38.41
CA GLY A 460 26.12 6.08 39.64
C GLY A 460 25.09 5.67 40.71
N ASP A 461 23.84 6.08 40.53
CA ASP A 461 22.70 5.79 41.35
C ASP A 461 21.85 4.74 40.64
N THR A 462 21.98 3.49 41.06
CA THR A 462 21.17 2.36 40.57
C THR A 462 19.66 2.53 40.75
N THR A 463 19.21 3.63 41.36
CA THR A 463 17.81 4.00 41.53
C THR A 463 17.26 4.94 40.46
N THR A 464 18.06 5.51 39.55
CA THR A 464 17.50 6.43 38.53
C THR A 464 16.65 5.68 37.49
N THR A 465 15.42 6.17 37.33
CA THR A 465 14.32 5.65 36.50
C THR A 465 14.70 5.45 35.02
N THR A 466 15.79 6.06 34.57
CA THR A 466 16.17 6.18 33.17
C THR A 466 16.59 4.86 32.53
N ARG A 467 17.46 4.07 33.17
CA ARG A 467 17.83 2.72 32.67
C ARG A 467 16.69 1.72 32.75
N ARG A 468 15.69 2.02 33.57
CA ARG A 468 14.51 1.19 33.78
C ARG A 468 13.35 1.66 32.90
N SER A 469 13.56 2.54 31.94
CA SER A 469 12.49 2.98 31.04
C SER A 469 12.60 2.31 29.69
N VAL A 470 11.44 1.95 29.13
CA VAL A 470 11.28 1.55 27.73
C VAL A 470 10.64 2.71 26.98
N TYR A 471 11.27 3.12 25.89
CA TYR A 471 10.82 4.23 25.06
C TYR A 471 10.34 3.69 23.72
N THR A 472 9.08 3.93 23.39
CA THR A 472 8.47 3.49 22.13
C THR A 472 8.41 4.63 21.16
N PHE A 473 9.01 4.42 20.00
CA PHE A 473 9.06 5.36 18.90
C PHE A 473 8.25 4.84 17.71
N VAL A 474 7.70 5.76 16.92
CA VAL A 474 7.27 5.49 15.55
C VAL A 474 8.29 6.09 14.62
N MET A 475 8.95 5.25 13.83
CA MET A 475 9.90 5.65 12.81
C MET A 475 9.17 5.80 11.47
N THR A 476 9.33 6.98 10.86
CA THR A 476 8.86 7.27 9.51
C THR A 476 10.07 7.56 8.63
N LEU A 477 10.09 6.95 7.45
CA LEU A 477 11.12 7.21 6.45
C LEU A 477 10.43 7.46 5.11
N ARG A 478 10.89 8.44 4.34
CA ARG A 478 10.43 8.71 2.96
C ARG A 478 10.59 7.49 2.06
N ARG A 479 11.62 6.68 2.32
CA ARG A 479 11.87 5.41 1.63
C ARG A 479 10.99 4.26 2.13
N LEU A 480 10.44 4.35 3.34
CA LEU A 480 9.46 3.39 3.83
C LEU A 480 8.09 3.75 3.28
N ARG A 481 7.60 2.93 2.35
CA ARG A 481 6.27 3.13 1.78
C ARG A 481 5.24 2.39 2.60
N PHE A 482 4.67 3.13 3.55
CA PHE A 482 3.36 2.81 4.09
C PHE A 482 2.26 3.41 3.21
N ILE A 483 1.06 3.58 3.75
CA ILE A 483 -0.03 4.24 3.01
C ILE A 483 0.17 5.74 3.10
N THR A 484 0.50 6.24 4.30
CA THR A 484 0.97 7.62 4.41
C THR A 484 2.35 7.76 3.80
N ARG A 485 2.62 8.98 3.32
CA ARG A 485 3.87 9.34 2.66
C ARG A 485 4.52 10.44 3.46
N PRO A 486 5.36 10.10 4.44
CA PRO A 486 6.03 11.10 5.25
C PRO A 486 6.89 11.98 4.33
N VAL A 487 6.84 13.30 4.52
CA VAL A 487 7.63 14.27 3.76
C VAL A 487 9.05 14.45 4.32
N VAL A 488 9.26 14.01 5.56
CA VAL A 488 10.53 14.03 6.27
C VAL A 488 10.75 12.68 6.95
N ASP A 489 12.01 12.29 7.07
CA ASP A 489 12.41 11.15 7.88
C ASP A 489 12.35 11.58 9.35
N ASP A 490 11.64 10.87 10.21
CA ASP A 490 11.43 11.27 11.60
C ASP A 490 11.31 10.08 12.57
N LEU A 491 11.60 10.35 13.84
CA LEU A 491 11.54 9.40 14.93
C LEU A 491 10.78 10.03 16.10
N LEU A 492 9.52 9.63 16.23
CA LEU A 492 8.55 10.27 17.13
C LEU A 492 8.35 9.40 18.36
N LEU A 493 8.61 9.94 19.55
CA LEU A 493 8.30 9.26 20.81
C LEU A 493 6.78 9.23 21.00
N THR A 494 6.21 8.04 21.08
CA THR A 494 4.75 7.81 21.21
C THR A 494 4.37 7.10 22.50
N GLY A 495 5.35 6.64 23.28
CA GLY A 495 5.09 5.91 24.50
C GLY A 495 6.32 5.75 25.38
N VAL A 496 6.12 5.74 26.69
CA VAL A 496 7.18 5.50 27.68
C VAL A 496 6.60 4.64 28.79
N ARG A 497 7.30 3.59 29.19
CA ARG A 497 6.97 2.78 30.36
C ARG A 497 8.15 2.73 31.32
N ASP A 498 7.90 3.02 32.58
CA ASP A 498 8.85 2.75 33.66
C ASP A 498 8.71 1.28 34.09
N MET A 499 9.77 0.50 33.92
CA MET A 499 9.86 -0.92 34.23
C MET A 499 9.97 -1.21 35.73
N ALA A 500 10.30 -0.21 36.57
CA ALA A 500 10.30 -0.39 38.02
C ALA A 500 8.88 -0.35 38.58
N THR A 501 8.07 0.61 38.11
CA THR A 501 6.70 0.81 38.57
C THR A 501 5.66 0.14 37.67
N MET A 502 6.08 -0.30 36.48
CA MET A 502 5.25 -0.79 35.39
C MET A 502 4.22 0.20 34.87
N ARG A 503 4.35 1.48 35.23
CA ARG A 503 3.42 2.55 34.83
C ARG A 503 3.91 3.25 33.58
N GLU A 504 2.95 3.67 32.76
CA GLU A 504 3.25 4.53 31.63
C GLU A 504 3.49 5.97 32.08
N LEU A 505 4.39 6.65 31.38
CA LEU A 505 4.75 8.05 31.60
C LEU A 505 4.32 8.89 30.39
N GLU A 506 4.08 10.18 30.60
CA GLU A 506 3.67 11.11 29.55
C GLU A 506 4.78 11.29 28.49
N PRO A 507 4.61 10.81 27.25
CA PRO A 507 5.68 10.82 26.25
C PRO A 507 6.10 12.23 25.85
N ALA A 508 5.17 13.17 25.71
CA ALA A 508 5.46 14.53 25.29
C ALA A 508 6.39 15.26 26.29
N ALA A 509 6.18 15.04 27.60
CA ALA A 509 7.02 15.63 28.64
C ALA A 509 8.46 15.10 28.57
N ILE A 510 8.62 13.79 28.39
CA ILE A 510 9.92 13.14 28.25
C ILE A 510 10.62 13.56 26.95
N ALA A 511 9.89 13.64 25.85
CA ALA A 511 10.44 14.11 24.58
C ALA A 511 10.98 15.55 24.69
N ALA A 512 10.21 16.45 25.30
CA ALA A 512 10.62 17.83 25.55
C ALA A 512 11.87 17.93 26.45
N GLU A 513 11.93 17.14 27.53
CA GLU A 513 13.11 17.07 28.42
C GLU A 513 14.38 16.64 27.66
N ARG A 514 14.23 15.68 26.73
CA ARG A 514 15.36 15.04 26.05
C ARG A 514 15.73 15.69 24.72
N GLY A 515 14.96 16.68 24.27
CA GLY A 515 15.11 17.25 22.93
C GLY A 515 14.78 16.25 21.82
N TRP A 516 13.84 15.34 22.08
CA TRP A 516 13.30 14.43 21.08
C TRP A 516 11.97 14.97 20.54
N HIS A 517 11.58 14.52 19.35
CA HIS A 517 10.26 14.78 18.80
C HIS A 517 9.21 13.84 19.42
N SER A 518 7.98 14.34 19.56
CA SER A 518 6.80 13.57 19.95
C SER A 518 5.72 13.69 18.88
N ALA A 519 4.74 12.78 18.92
CA ALA A 519 3.55 12.93 18.09
C ALA A 519 2.88 14.30 18.31
N ARG A 520 2.43 14.93 17.23
CA ARG A 520 1.80 16.25 17.28
C ARG A 520 0.46 16.18 18.02
N GLU A 521 0.29 17.04 19.01
CA GLU A 521 -0.99 17.29 19.66
C GLU A 521 -1.81 18.34 18.87
N PHE A 522 -3.11 18.14 18.77
CA PHE A 522 -4.06 19.07 18.16
C PHE A 522 -4.89 19.74 19.26
N THR A 523 -4.42 20.89 19.75
CA THR A 523 -5.09 21.66 20.80
C THR A 523 -6.36 22.38 20.32
N ASP A 524 -6.53 22.50 19.01
CA ASP A 524 -7.65 23.14 18.32
C ASP A 524 -8.74 22.16 17.85
N LEU A 525 -8.52 20.85 18.02
CA LEU A 525 -9.47 19.81 17.65
C LEU A 525 -10.09 19.15 18.88
N THR A 526 -11.42 19.21 18.97
CA THR A 526 -12.16 18.37 19.91
C THR A 526 -12.17 16.91 19.43
N PRO A 527 -12.34 15.92 20.34
CA PRO A 527 -12.44 14.51 19.94
C PRO A 527 -13.55 14.25 18.91
N ALA A 528 -14.69 14.95 19.02
CA ALA A 528 -15.79 14.84 18.07
C ALA A 528 -15.40 15.36 16.67
N GLN A 529 -14.73 16.52 16.60
CA GLN A 529 -14.25 17.07 15.32
C GLN A 529 -13.23 16.15 14.66
N ALA A 530 -12.27 15.61 15.42
CA ALA A 530 -11.27 14.69 14.89
C ALA A 530 -11.90 13.41 14.29
N ARG A 531 -12.96 12.88 14.92
CA ARG A 531 -13.72 11.72 14.40
C ARG A 531 -14.49 12.02 13.10
N GLU A 532 -14.90 13.26 12.87
CA GLU A 532 -15.51 13.65 11.60
C GLU A 532 -14.47 13.97 10.54
N GLU A 533 -13.41 14.71 10.91
CA GLU A 533 -12.32 15.08 10.00
C GLU A 533 -11.65 13.84 9.40
N VAL A 534 -11.37 12.82 10.23
CA VAL A 534 -10.68 11.60 9.80
C VAL A 534 -11.37 10.88 8.65
N LYS A 535 -12.69 11.02 8.49
CA LYS A 535 -13.45 10.42 7.38
C LYS A 535 -13.16 11.07 6.03
N THR A 536 -12.65 12.30 6.04
CA THR A 536 -12.43 13.14 4.85
C THR A 536 -10.98 13.52 4.62
N THR A 537 -10.08 13.23 5.57
CA THR A 537 -8.65 13.43 5.42
C THR A 537 -8.08 12.63 4.25
N ASN A 538 -7.07 13.17 3.57
CA ASN A 538 -6.32 12.43 2.56
C ASN A 538 -5.55 11.26 3.24
N PRO A 539 -5.86 9.99 2.93
CA PRO A 539 -5.26 8.83 3.59
C PRO A 539 -3.77 8.68 3.29
N LEU A 540 -3.27 9.33 2.22
CA LEU A 540 -1.86 9.36 1.85
C LEU A 540 -1.07 10.41 2.64
N LEU A 541 -1.74 11.40 3.24
CA LEU A 541 -1.10 12.39 4.09
C LEU A 541 -1.15 12.01 5.57
N ARG A 542 -2.31 11.53 6.03
CA ARG A 542 -2.54 11.24 7.45
C ARG A 542 -3.40 9.99 7.58
N ALA A 543 -2.96 9.06 8.41
CA ALA A 543 -3.67 7.82 8.67
C ALA A 543 -4.90 8.02 9.55
N GLY A 544 -4.78 8.89 10.56
CA GLY A 544 -5.89 9.33 11.39
C GLY A 544 -5.44 10.02 12.67
N TYR A 545 -6.17 9.78 13.76
CA TYR A 545 -5.93 10.40 15.06
C TYR A 545 -5.82 9.37 16.17
N LEU A 546 -5.02 9.71 17.18
CA LEU A 546 -4.88 9.00 18.43
C LEU A 546 -5.56 9.83 19.53
N PHE A 547 -6.46 9.21 20.28
CA PHE A 547 -7.12 9.78 21.44
C PHE A 547 -6.42 9.27 22.69
N VAL A 548 -5.99 10.18 23.57
CA VAL A 548 -5.25 9.85 24.79
C VAL A 548 -5.93 10.52 25.98
N ASP A 549 -6.41 9.75 26.94
CA ASP A 549 -7.01 10.29 28.17
C ASP A 549 -5.93 10.67 29.22
N ALA A 550 -6.36 11.26 30.35
CA ALA A 550 -5.45 11.65 31.43
C ALA A 550 -4.75 10.46 32.14
N ARG A 551 -5.21 9.22 31.92
CA ARG A 551 -4.62 7.99 32.45
C ARG A 551 -3.73 7.30 31.40
N LEU A 552 -3.48 7.95 30.27
CA LEU A 552 -2.75 7.40 29.12
C LEU A 552 -3.45 6.20 28.46
N GLY A 553 -4.75 6.04 28.74
CA GLY A 553 -5.63 5.21 27.94
C GLY A 553 -5.65 5.73 26.50
N ARG A 554 -5.61 4.82 25.53
CA ARG A 554 -5.46 5.16 24.12
C ARG A 554 -6.53 4.50 23.27
N ALA A 555 -6.97 5.21 22.23
CA ALA A 555 -7.75 4.66 21.13
C ALA A 555 -7.40 5.37 19.83
N LYS A 556 -7.51 4.72 18.67
CA LYS A 556 -7.25 5.35 17.37
C LYS A 556 -8.47 5.34 16.47
N ALA A 557 -8.70 6.45 15.77
CA ALA A 557 -9.60 6.48 14.61
C ALA A 557 -8.75 6.63 13.35
N MET A 558 -9.03 5.79 12.35
CA MET A 558 -8.33 5.80 11.08
C MET A 558 -9.29 6.16 9.95
N ASN A 559 -8.75 6.79 8.91
CA ASN A 559 -9.51 7.11 7.74
C ASN A 559 -10.00 5.79 7.09
N PRO A 560 -11.29 5.65 6.75
CA PRO A 560 -11.78 4.42 6.13
C PRO A 560 -10.99 4.06 4.88
N LEU A 561 -10.75 5.00 3.96
CA LEU A 561 -9.95 4.71 2.77
C LEU A 561 -8.50 4.33 3.09
N HIS A 562 -7.91 4.86 4.16
CA HIS A 562 -6.62 4.38 4.65
C HIS A 562 -6.70 2.91 5.09
N VAL A 563 -7.71 2.52 5.87
CA VAL A 563 -7.94 1.11 6.25
C VAL A 563 -8.14 0.23 5.02
N TRP A 564 -8.91 0.70 4.04
CA TRP A 564 -9.10 0.01 2.76
C TRP A 564 -7.78 -0.21 2.04
N LEU A 565 -6.95 0.83 1.94
CA LEU A 565 -5.63 0.74 1.32
C LEU A 565 -4.71 -0.20 2.09
N GLN A 566 -4.73 -0.16 3.43
CA GLN A 566 -3.97 -1.10 4.26
C GLN A 566 -4.38 -2.55 4.00
N TRP A 567 -5.68 -2.76 3.81
CA TRP A 567 -6.25 -4.07 3.62
C TRP A 567 -6.03 -4.58 2.18
N THR A 568 -6.00 -3.70 1.19
CA THR A 568 -5.79 -4.05 -0.23
C THR A 568 -4.33 -3.97 -0.70
N ALA A 569 -3.45 -3.25 -0.01
CA ALA A 569 -2.06 -3.02 -0.41
C ALA A 569 -1.24 -4.31 -0.65
N PRO A 570 -1.37 -5.39 0.14
CA PRO A 570 -0.65 -6.63 -0.13
C PRO A 570 -1.01 -7.27 -1.47
N LEU A 571 -2.19 -6.95 -2.01
CA LEU A 571 -2.71 -7.47 -3.27
C LEU A 571 -2.16 -6.73 -4.49
N VAL A 572 -1.49 -5.60 -4.27
CA VAL A 572 -0.75 -4.89 -5.30
C VAL A 572 0.68 -5.45 -5.24
N PRO A 573 1.04 -6.47 -6.07
CA PRO A 573 2.44 -6.82 -6.22
C PRO A 573 3.20 -5.53 -6.53
N SER A 574 4.51 -5.50 -6.28
CA SER A 574 5.45 -4.44 -6.72
C SER A 574 5.48 -4.19 -8.25
N SER A 575 4.49 -4.72 -8.97
CA SER A 575 3.94 -4.23 -10.22
C SER A 575 3.71 -2.71 -10.17
N PRO A 576 4.08 -1.98 -11.23
CA PRO A 576 3.91 -0.54 -11.32
C PRO A 576 2.45 -0.12 -11.60
N ALA A 577 1.48 -1.02 -11.37
CA ALA A 577 0.08 -0.68 -11.48
C ALA A 577 -0.21 0.44 -10.47
N PRO A 578 -0.84 1.55 -10.90
CA PRO A 578 -1.25 2.59 -9.96
C PRO A 578 -2.10 1.95 -8.86
N LEU A 579 -1.90 2.39 -7.61
CA LEU A 579 -2.86 2.11 -6.55
C LEU A 579 -4.20 2.63 -7.05
N VAL A 580 -5.04 1.73 -7.58
CA VAL A 580 -6.38 2.08 -8.01
C VAL A 580 -7.14 2.32 -6.72
N LEU A 581 -7.31 3.60 -6.40
CA LEU A 581 -8.08 4.08 -5.25
C LEU A 581 -9.59 3.97 -5.52
N SER A 582 -9.96 3.43 -6.68
CA SER A 582 -11.35 3.14 -7.00
C SER A 582 -11.94 2.20 -5.94
N PRO A 583 -13.04 2.59 -5.28
CA PRO A 583 -13.76 1.77 -4.30
C PRO A 583 -14.54 0.66 -5.02
N VAL A 584 -13.92 -0.06 -5.94
CA VAL A 584 -14.47 -1.31 -6.45
C VAL A 584 -14.53 -2.25 -5.27
N LEU A 585 -15.75 -2.57 -4.85
CA LEU A 585 -16.01 -3.52 -3.77
C LEU A 585 -15.17 -4.79 -4.01
N PRO A 586 -14.53 -5.34 -2.97
CA PRO A 586 -13.65 -6.47 -3.17
C PRO A 586 -14.53 -7.67 -3.56
N ASP A 587 -14.13 -8.42 -4.57
CA ASP A 587 -14.75 -9.71 -4.84
C ASP A 587 -14.28 -10.74 -3.80
N GLU A 588 -14.95 -11.89 -3.72
CA GLU A 588 -14.59 -13.03 -2.85
C GLU A 588 -13.08 -13.34 -2.95
N ARG A 589 -12.52 -13.20 -4.16
CA ARG A 589 -11.11 -13.46 -4.42
C ARG A 589 -10.19 -12.46 -3.71
N ARG A 590 -10.48 -11.17 -3.76
CA ARG A 590 -9.71 -10.15 -3.02
C ARG A 590 -9.89 -10.30 -1.52
N LEU A 591 -11.11 -10.60 -1.06
CA LEU A 591 -11.39 -10.90 0.36
C LEU A 591 -10.53 -12.07 0.86
N GLY A 592 -10.51 -13.19 0.15
CA GLY A 592 -9.72 -14.35 0.54
C GLY A 592 -8.21 -14.10 0.51
N GLU A 593 -7.71 -13.34 -0.46
CA GLU A 593 -6.28 -12.99 -0.53
C GLU A 593 -5.84 -12.09 0.63
N SER A 594 -6.67 -11.13 1.02
CA SER A 594 -6.42 -10.23 2.17
C SER A 594 -6.49 -10.97 3.49
N ILE A 595 -7.50 -11.81 3.73
CA ILE A 595 -7.65 -12.61 4.97
C ILE A 595 -6.40 -13.45 5.20
N ARG A 596 -5.94 -14.11 4.13
CA ARG A 596 -4.74 -14.95 4.14
C ARG A 596 -3.47 -14.19 4.48
N TYR A 597 -3.27 -12.98 3.92
CA TYR A 597 -2.05 -12.21 4.12
C TYR A 597 -2.05 -11.45 5.46
N LEU A 598 -3.20 -10.88 5.83
CA LEU A 598 -3.32 -9.91 6.92
C LEU A 598 -3.77 -10.54 8.24
N GLY A 599 -4.31 -11.76 8.19
CA GLY A 599 -4.84 -12.48 9.35
C GLY A 599 -6.08 -11.82 9.97
N LEU A 600 -6.57 -12.42 11.05
CA LEU A 600 -7.84 -12.06 11.69
C LEU A 600 -7.87 -10.65 12.26
N ARG A 601 -6.75 -10.17 12.82
CA ARG A 601 -6.70 -8.85 13.49
C ARG A 601 -7.03 -7.72 12.53
N ARG A 602 -6.40 -7.71 11.35
CA ARG A 602 -6.62 -6.66 10.34
C ARG A 602 -7.97 -6.84 9.63
N THR A 603 -8.48 -8.07 9.57
CA THR A 603 -9.84 -8.34 9.07
C THR A 603 -10.92 -7.71 9.97
N ARG A 604 -10.76 -7.75 11.30
CA ARG A 604 -11.70 -7.08 12.22
C ARG A 604 -11.73 -5.57 12.01
N LEU A 605 -10.57 -4.95 11.82
CA LEU A 605 -10.46 -3.53 11.48
C LEU A 605 -11.23 -3.21 10.19
N PHE A 606 -11.06 -4.01 9.15
CA PHE A 606 -11.82 -3.85 7.90
C PHE A 606 -13.33 -3.96 8.16
N LEU A 607 -13.79 -5.00 8.85
CA LEU A 607 -15.22 -5.22 9.12
C LEU A 607 -15.88 -4.12 9.94
N ALA A 608 -15.12 -3.42 10.79
CA ALA A 608 -15.67 -2.29 11.51
C ALA A 608 -16.00 -1.07 10.62
N HIS A 609 -15.33 -0.94 9.48
CA HIS A 609 -15.61 0.10 8.49
C HIS A 609 -16.60 -0.36 7.41
N TRP A 610 -16.66 -1.67 7.11
CA TRP A 610 -17.61 -2.26 6.15
C TRP A 610 -18.29 -3.52 6.70
N PRO A 611 -19.20 -3.37 7.67
CA PRO A 611 -19.87 -4.50 8.33
C PRO A 611 -20.73 -5.34 7.39
N GLN A 612 -21.15 -4.79 6.24
CA GLN A 612 -21.89 -5.53 5.23
C GLN A 612 -21.12 -6.73 4.65
N PHE A 613 -19.79 -6.76 4.75
CA PHE A 613 -18.96 -7.89 4.32
C PHE A 613 -18.75 -8.94 5.43
N ALA A 614 -19.24 -8.71 6.65
CA ALA A 614 -19.01 -9.63 7.77
C ALA A 614 -19.38 -11.08 7.43
N PRO A 615 -20.56 -11.39 6.85
CA PRO A 615 -20.92 -12.78 6.55
C PRO A 615 -19.94 -13.45 5.58
N GLU A 616 -19.51 -12.75 4.53
CA GLU A 616 -18.61 -13.31 3.51
C GLU A 616 -17.18 -13.47 4.06
N VAL A 617 -16.71 -12.47 4.80
CA VAL A 617 -15.38 -12.47 5.41
C VAL A 617 -15.27 -13.51 6.52
N GLU A 618 -16.28 -13.66 7.37
CA GLU A 618 -16.32 -14.67 8.42
C GLU A 618 -16.32 -16.09 7.84
N ALA A 619 -17.09 -16.31 6.77
CA ALA A 619 -17.06 -17.59 6.04
C ALA A 619 -15.67 -17.89 5.46
N LEU A 620 -15.05 -16.91 4.79
CA LEU A 620 -13.70 -17.08 4.23
C LEU A 620 -12.63 -17.29 5.30
N VAL A 621 -12.76 -16.64 6.46
CA VAL A 621 -11.93 -16.86 7.64
C VAL A 621 -12.07 -18.29 8.13
N GLU A 622 -13.30 -18.76 8.33
CA GLU A 622 -13.56 -20.11 8.82
C GLU A 622 -12.96 -21.16 7.87
N GLU A 623 -13.19 -21.01 6.57
CA GLU A 623 -12.61 -21.87 5.55
C GLU A 623 -11.08 -21.84 5.53
N HIS A 624 -10.47 -20.65 5.68
CA HIS A 624 -9.02 -20.50 5.75
C HIS A 624 -8.44 -21.24 6.96
N GLU A 625 -9.10 -21.13 8.12
CA GLU A 625 -8.72 -21.80 9.35
C GLU A 625 -8.87 -23.32 9.26
N VAL A 626 -9.97 -23.80 8.67
CA VAL A 626 -10.16 -25.23 8.37
C VAL A 626 -9.05 -25.73 7.45
N LEU A 627 -8.70 -24.97 6.41
CA LEU A 627 -7.63 -25.33 5.49
C LEU A 627 -6.27 -25.40 6.19
N CYS A 628 -5.94 -24.42 7.03
CA CYS A 628 -4.69 -24.42 7.82
C CYS A 628 -4.60 -25.67 8.70
N ARG A 629 -5.66 -25.93 9.50
CA ARG A 629 -5.72 -27.11 10.38
C ARG A 629 -5.57 -28.41 9.60
N ALA A 630 -6.25 -28.55 8.46
CA ALA A 630 -6.15 -29.76 7.65
C ALA A 630 -4.74 -30.01 7.10
N ILE A 631 -3.99 -28.95 6.77
CA ILE A 631 -2.59 -29.06 6.33
C ILE A 631 -1.68 -29.39 7.50
N ASP A 632 -1.85 -28.75 8.66
CA ASP A 632 -1.04 -29.00 9.85
C ASP A 632 -1.24 -30.44 10.35
N GLU A 633 -2.48 -30.92 10.42
CA GLU A 633 -2.80 -32.33 10.74
C GLU A 633 -2.22 -33.31 9.71
N ALA A 634 -2.24 -32.94 8.42
CA ALA A 634 -1.60 -33.71 7.38
C ALA A 634 -0.08 -33.76 7.58
N TYR A 635 0.56 -32.65 7.95
CA TYR A 635 1.99 -32.57 8.22
C TYR A 635 2.39 -33.39 9.45
N ASP A 636 1.65 -33.27 10.55
CA ASP A 636 1.94 -34.00 11.79
C ASP A 636 1.91 -35.53 11.61
N ARG A 637 1.04 -36.04 10.73
CA ARG A 637 1.01 -37.47 10.38
C ARG A 637 2.28 -37.97 9.70
N VAL A 638 3.02 -37.11 9.01
CA VAL A 638 4.19 -37.50 8.20
C VAL A 638 5.51 -36.88 8.68
N ARG A 639 5.49 -35.92 9.62
CA ARG A 639 6.69 -35.19 10.05
C ARG A 639 7.77 -36.08 10.67
N ALA A 640 7.36 -37.23 11.22
CA ALA A 640 8.25 -38.24 11.81
C ALA A 640 9.07 -39.02 10.76
N VAL A 641 8.71 -38.94 9.48
CA VAL A 641 9.48 -39.56 8.40
C VAL A 641 10.79 -38.79 8.22
N ALA A 642 11.87 -39.36 8.77
CA ALA A 642 13.19 -38.71 8.85
C ALA A 642 13.78 -38.38 7.46
N ASP A 643 13.79 -39.38 6.55
CA ASP A 643 14.37 -39.25 5.22
C ASP A 643 13.46 -38.47 4.26
N LEU A 644 14.01 -37.44 3.62
CA LEU A 644 13.27 -36.58 2.69
C LEU A 644 12.75 -37.33 1.45
N ARG A 645 13.45 -38.38 0.98
CA ARG A 645 12.96 -39.18 -0.17
C ARG A 645 11.79 -40.08 0.23
N ALA A 646 11.83 -40.68 1.42
CA ALA A 646 10.72 -41.42 2.01
C ALA A 646 9.53 -40.48 2.24
N PHE A 647 9.74 -39.32 2.85
CA PHE A 647 8.71 -38.30 3.05
C PHE A 647 8.05 -37.91 1.72
N SER A 648 8.85 -37.62 0.69
CA SER A 648 8.33 -37.26 -0.64
C SER A 648 7.56 -38.37 -1.34
N ARG A 649 7.85 -39.65 -1.05
CA ARG A 649 7.08 -40.78 -1.57
C ARG A 649 5.77 -40.93 -0.80
N GLU A 650 5.81 -40.75 0.51
CA GLU A 650 4.65 -40.87 1.41
C GLU A 650 3.57 -39.83 1.07
N VAL A 651 3.97 -38.55 0.94
CA VAL A 651 3.02 -37.47 0.65
C VAL A 651 2.64 -37.40 -0.84
N ARG A 652 3.18 -38.28 -1.68
CA ARG A 652 2.87 -38.31 -3.12
C ARG A 652 1.43 -38.80 -3.31
N GLY A 653 0.58 -37.95 -3.86
CA GLY A 653 -0.85 -38.24 -4.06
C GLY A 653 -1.76 -37.63 -2.98
N TRP A 654 -1.19 -37.05 -1.93
CA TRP A 654 -1.96 -36.24 -0.99
C TRP A 654 -2.37 -34.93 -1.66
N TRP A 655 -3.58 -34.46 -1.37
CA TRP A 655 -4.12 -33.20 -1.93
C TRP A 655 -3.25 -31.98 -1.59
N CYS A 656 -2.50 -32.02 -0.48
CA CYS A 656 -1.56 -30.98 -0.06
C CYS A 656 -0.09 -31.42 -0.11
N GLY A 657 0.25 -32.54 -0.76
CA GLY A 657 1.59 -33.16 -0.65
C GLY A 657 2.75 -32.23 -1.02
N TRP A 658 2.55 -31.32 -1.97
CA TRP A 658 3.53 -30.32 -2.36
C TRP A 658 3.73 -29.21 -1.31
N VAL A 659 2.68 -28.85 -0.56
CA VAL A 659 2.76 -27.93 0.59
C VAL A 659 3.51 -28.58 1.73
N LEU A 660 3.22 -29.84 2.04
CA LEU A 660 3.92 -30.59 3.10
C LEU A 660 5.44 -30.66 2.82
N LEU A 661 5.83 -30.82 1.56
CA LEU A 661 7.23 -30.75 1.13
C LEU A 661 7.86 -29.37 1.33
N ILE A 662 7.09 -28.29 1.17
CA ILE A 662 7.56 -26.92 1.41
C ILE A 662 7.74 -26.71 2.91
N LEU A 663 6.72 -27.04 3.72
CA LEU A 663 6.80 -26.96 5.19
C LEU A 663 8.00 -27.74 5.75
N ARG A 664 8.33 -28.90 5.18
CA ARG A 664 9.51 -29.68 5.59
C ARG A 664 10.85 -29.02 5.23
N LYS A 665 10.91 -28.27 4.14
CA LYS A 665 12.16 -27.75 3.55
C LYS A 665 12.45 -26.29 3.86
N GLN A 666 11.44 -25.55 4.29
CA GLN A 666 11.49 -24.10 4.44
C GLN A 666 11.18 -23.74 5.89
N PRO A 667 11.64 -22.58 6.37
CA PRO A 667 11.48 -22.17 7.76
C PRO A 667 10.06 -21.67 8.10
N PHE A 668 9.02 -22.28 7.54
CA PHE A 668 7.64 -21.98 7.92
C PHE A 668 7.29 -22.75 9.19
N ARG A 669 6.63 -22.10 10.16
CA ARG A 669 6.27 -22.77 11.43
C ARG A 669 4.94 -23.49 11.36
N SER A 670 4.08 -23.06 10.43
CA SER A 670 2.73 -23.58 10.27
C SER A 670 2.28 -23.49 8.82
N ALA A 671 1.19 -24.20 8.50
CA ALA A 671 0.45 -23.98 7.27
C ALA A 671 0.03 -22.52 7.10
N ARG A 672 -0.35 -21.83 8.18
CA ARG A 672 -0.76 -20.42 8.14
C ARG A 672 0.36 -19.50 7.65
N ASP A 673 1.56 -19.66 8.20
CA ASP A 673 2.75 -18.89 7.78
C ASP A 673 3.04 -19.07 6.29
N TYR A 674 2.95 -20.31 5.82
CA TYR A 674 3.14 -20.65 4.42
C TYR A 674 2.04 -20.02 3.53
N LEU A 675 0.77 -20.18 3.91
CA LEU A 675 -0.35 -19.70 3.12
C LEU A 675 -0.38 -18.16 3.04
N ALA A 676 0.05 -17.46 4.08
CA ALA A 676 0.21 -16.01 4.08
C ALA A 676 1.15 -15.52 2.97
N LEU A 677 2.17 -16.31 2.64
CA LEU A 677 3.23 -15.94 1.70
C LEU A 677 3.14 -16.65 0.34
N CYS A 678 2.28 -17.67 0.19
CA CYS A 678 2.20 -18.41 -1.05
C CYS A 678 1.59 -17.55 -2.19
N PRO A 679 1.80 -17.90 -3.47
CA PRO A 679 1.12 -17.22 -4.57
C PRO A 679 -0.41 -17.39 -4.47
N ALA A 680 -1.17 -16.33 -4.74
CA ALA A 680 -2.64 -16.38 -4.65
C ALA A 680 -3.27 -17.51 -5.50
N ARG A 681 -2.73 -17.75 -6.70
CA ARG A 681 -3.16 -18.87 -7.56
C ARG A 681 -3.06 -20.22 -6.85
N ASP A 682 -1.98 -20.43 -6.10
CA ASP A 682 -1.72 -21.70 -5.44
C ASP A 682 -2.63 -21.87 -4.22
N TYR A 683 -2.91 -20.78 -3.49
CA TYR A 683 -3.91 -20.76 -2.43
C TYR A 683 -5.30 -21.18 -2.93
N TRP A 684 -5.80 -20.55 -4.00
CA TRP A 684 -7.12 -20.88 -4.55
C TRP A 684 -7.17 -22.30 -5.12
N SER A 685 -6.09 -22.77 -5.73
CA SER A 685 -5.98 -24.16 -6.16
C SER A 685 -6.05 -25.14 -4.99
N LEU A 686 -5.34 -24.83 -3.89
CA LEU A 686 -5.29 -25.66 -2.69
C LEU A 686 -6.64 -25.68 -1.96
N ARG A 687 -7.32 -24.53 -1.82
CA ARG A 687 -8.70 -24.44 -1.31
C ARG A 687 -9.63 -25.36 -2.11
N GLY A 688 -9.57 -25.29 -3.45
CA GLY A 688 -10.38 -26.15 -4.32
C GLY A 688 -10.02 -27.64 -4.23
N GLN A 689 -8.76 -27.99 -3.99
CA GLN A 689 -8.32 -29.37 -3.76
C GLN A 689 -8.82 -29.90 -2.41
N HIS A 690 -8.72 -29.11 -1.36
CA HIS A 690 -9.26 -29.44 -0.03
C HIS A 690 -10.77 -29.68 -0.10
N ALA A 691 -11.52 -28.76 -0.72
CA ALA A 691 -12.97 -28.88 -0.89
C ALA A 691 -13.36 -30.20 -1.59
N ARG A 692 -12.62 -30.62 -2.62
CA ARG A 692 -12.82 -31.92 -3.30
C ARG A 692 -12.44 -33.13 -2.43
N ALA A 693 -11.42 -32.99 -1.58
CA ALA A 693 -10.96 -34.07 -0.72
C ALA A 693 -11.92 -34.34 0.45
N VAL A 694 -12.65 -33.32 0.92
CA VAL A 694 -13.64 -33.44 2.01
C VAL A 694 -15.08 -33.62 1.52
N ALA A 695 -15.34 -33.44 0.22
CA ALA A 695 -16.66 -33.69 -0.35
C ALA A 695 -17.05 -35.16 -0.13
N PRO A 696 -18.31 -35.45 0.28
CA PRO A 696 -18.79 -36.83 0.37
C PRO A 696 -18.59 -37.52 -0.98
N LEU A 697 -18.09 -38.76 -0.97
CA LEU A 697 -18.06 -39.60 -2.16
C LEU A 697 -19.51 -39.89 -2.57
N SER A 698 -20.04 -39.09 -3.50
CA SER A 698 -21.38 -39.23 -4.07
C SER A 698 -21.48 -40.42 -5.00
#